data_AF-A0A820AFC8-F1
#
_entry.id   AF-A0A820AFC8-F1
#
_cell.length_a   1.000
_cell.length_b   1.000
_cell.length_c   1.000
_cell.angle_alpha   90.00
_cell.angle_beta   90.00
_cell.angle_gamma   90.00
#
_symmetry.space_group_name_H-M   'P 1'
#
loop_
_entity.id
_entity.type
_entity.pdbx_description
1 polymer ?
#
loop_
_entity_poly.entity_id
_entity_poly.type
_entity_poly.pdbx_seq_one_letter_code
_entity_poly.pdbx_strand_id
1 'polypeptide(L)'
;QDRLPSIYQILWCSISNEDDIRLFFLRIRTFPSLIFVIMDIDKMRHRLREILLNEQDELTKQEQIHGTVYYFSKELTTSRKGFRSFHISPKFRNPEHTYTQITRLFQKNNLIQTQIQIICGLAGIGKTHRINTKYKTSETSCFSINDTLDLSMLISSFLSFDSKITNNNPSVSFNISIHAPFEQLNRTLLSLFISGTLTDNTTGLTFSLPKNKQWKFFIEIPYTHKYQMTIKENFEQILPVLSIISPYTLEEITDENYQLFVGEEEELVARFLKAYENGTIDRELTIKLTGEEKPVDFEKITNPDECRRFIYNCIEKYASELPRNKISELSFTKFLYRRIKFFTGHYYRYNMTFKNLGSTALKQMIQEAKSLSQIDFQTNNYPRIYLVYDPDFSLHLLHDDWDNVSRELKQLFNNQNPTNRQEFQSKDYFIKCLSWLIDIKYNDFEQIMNETKFILTENFAYKLFHIHERKLTKLSLIIEGDTGVGKTFLLKFYSLLLNSNIINAPIYNSMIPRIRERTSLWLLTTIISDILENEINLLNTFLNRVKPELTGFDNYNQIAGLAAELNREMSKLGLIQPNTELIDPILLGYIQYSLKSYRYNNDILRYLWKTILTIASENEMNIAQKLIHALREYITLQLINFPLIEPSFHLQQLLNTSYSPTVQISIEIFDEYILHSGIKPVFYRLLLHPGITEDQLEQFMLPICQLARELSNIELVVFFDEVNTSSCLGLFKEMFMDRTLHGNDLPKNIFFTAAINPYIVSNDDNIVHRRDFLVHQLPQALESLKVSYGPLEQTSLKTYIEKKILMLHGNSTHKQQIEMPLEKYAQDMLAESILNAQAFCEQYLGRNSVSQREIQRCFGLIDFFWKVRFDDEIDAGDEKYQPNPIRCIALALALIYYFRLPTAEDNEQRKDNETPPREKLAEILSRTIPNFVDVIQNELDMFVNTDNFVIPHGVAINQAVREHIFSIVVSVVTRTPLCIIGAPGQSKTLSFQIVLQNLQGSQLSLKPFCKRLPAIDPFFCLGSKYSRSEDIAYIFERAIKREQH
;
A
#
# COMPACT_ATOMS: atom_id res chain seq x y z
N GLN A 1 56.48 -16.45 -1.60
CA GLN A 1 55.81 -16.23 -0.31
C GLN A 1 54.48 -16.96 -0.35
N ASP A 2 54.25 -17.92 0.54
CA ASP A 2 53.02 -18.74 0.58
C ASP A 2 51.98 -18.11 1.52
N ARG A 3 51.65 -16.82 1.33
CA ARG A 3 50.68 -16.07 2.16
C ARG A 3 49.52 -15.56 1.33
N LEU A 4 48.32 -15.55 1.91
CA LEU A 4 47.13 -14.95 1.32
C LEU A 4 47.26 -13.41 1.34
N PRO A 5 46.69 -12.71 0.34
CA PRO A 5 46.75 -11.25 0.27
C PRO A 5 45.89 -10.62 1.37
N SER A 6 46.33 -9.48 1.89
CA SER A 6 45.51 -8.58 2.72
C SER A 6 44.82 -7.53 1.84
N ILE A 7 43.68 -6.99 2.29
CA ILE A 7 42.90 -5.99 1.54
C ILE A 7 43.74 -4.81 1.07
N TYR A 8 44.66 -4.29 1.91
CA TYR A 8 45.49 -3.14 1.57
C TYR A 8 46.50 -3.38 0.43
N GLN A 9 46.68 -4.64 0.00
CA GLN A 9 47.52 -5.03 -1.14
C GLN A 9 46.76 -4.98 -2.47
N ILE A 10 45.44 -4.75 -2.46
CA ILE A 10 44.59 -4.71 -3.65
C ILE A 10 43.98 -3.32 -3.79
N LEU A 11 44.16 -2.68 -4.94
CA LEU A 11 43.50 -1.42 -5.31
C LEU A 11 42.39 -1.69 -6.33
N TRP A 12 41.16 -1.36 -5.95
CA TRP A 12 39.96 -1.49 -6.79
C TRP A 12 39.62 -0.15 -7.47
N CYS A 13 40.18 0.09 -8.66
CA CYS A 13 40.13 1.41 -9.30
C CYS A 13 38.73 1.93 -9.63
N SER A 14 37.74 1.04 -9.74
CA SER A 14 36.34 1.39 -9.98
C SER A 14 35.68 2.18 -8.84
N ILE A 15 36.20 2.07 -7.61
CA ILE A 15 35.63 2.70 -6.41
C ILE A 15 36.64 3.60 -5.67
N SER A 16 37.90 3.60 -6.10
CA SER A 16 38.97 4.39 -5.47
C SER A 16 38.88 5.88 -5.78
N ASN A 17 39.18 6.71 -4.78
CA ASN A 17 39.40 8.14 -4.93
C ASN A 17 40.90 8.47 -5.05
N GLU A 18 41.25 9.77 -5.09
CA GLU A 18 42.64 10.25 -5.19
C GLU A 18 43.50 9.85 -3.98
N ASP A 19 42.93 9.90 -2.78
CA ASP A 19 43.62 9.56 -1.53
C ASP A 19 43.92 8.06 -1.44
N ASP A 20 42.98 7.21 -1.89
CA ASP A 20 43.16 5.76 -1.95
C ASP A 20 44.35 5.39 -2.83
N ILE A 21 44.48 6.04 -3.99
CA ILE A 21 45.61 5.84 -4.92
C ILE A 21 46.92 6.22 -4.21
N ARG A 22 46.98 7.41 -3.61
CA ARG A 22 48.19 7.90 -2.94
C ARG A 22 48.61 6.98 -1.78
N LEU A 23 47.65 6.60 -0.94
CA LEU A 23 47.88 5.67 0.18
C LEU A 23 48.36 4.30 -0.30
N PHE A 24 47.81 3.81 -1.41
CA PHE A 24 48.24 2.55 -2.01
C PHE A 24 49.68 2.59 -2.50
N PHE A 25 50.07 3.64 -3.23
CA PHE A 25 51.44 3.82 -3.70
C PHE A 25 52.44 4.11 -2.58
N LEU A 26 52.02 4.76 -1.49
CA LEU A 26 52.82 4.87 -0.27
C LEU A 26 53.12 3.49 0.34
N ARG A 27 52.13 2.59 0.39
CA ARG A 27 52.32 1.21 0.88
C ARG A 27 53.26 0.41 -0.03
N ILE A 28 53.15 0.57 -1.34
CA ILE A 28 54.07 -0.06 -2.32
C ILE A 28 55.53 0.33 -2.03
N ARG A 29 55.79 1.61 -1.77
CA ARG A 29 57.14 2.13 -1.44
C ARG A 29 57.62 1.68 -0.06
N THR A 30 56.69 1.53 0.89
CA THR A 30 57.01 1.17 2.29
C THR A 30 57.29 -0.33 2.46
N PHE A 31 56.62 -1.20 1.69
CA PHE A 31 56.68 -2.65 1.85
C PHE A 31 57.22 -3.36 0.59
N PRO A 32 58.53 -3.28 0.32
CA PRO A 32 59.12 -3.79 -0.92
C PRO A 32 59.11 -5.31 -1.06
N SER A 33 58.92 -6.04 0.03
CA SER A 33 58.83 -7.50 0.03
C SER A 33 57.43 -8.02 -0.30
N LEU A 34 56.42 -7.16 -0.41
CA LEU A 34 55.03 -7.53 -0.67
C LEU A 34 54.68 -7.39 -2.16
N ILE A 35 53.64 -8.13 -2.54
CA ILE A 35 53.01 -8.05 -3.86
C ILE A 35 51.76 -7.20 -3.74
N PHE A 36 51.55 -6.32 -4.72
CA PHE A 36 50.41 -5.42 -4.84
C PHE A 36 49.69 -5.66 -6.16
N VAL A 37 48.38 -5.47 -6.16
CA VAL A 37 47.51 -5.73 -7.31
C VAL A 37 46.61 -4.54 -7.56
N ILE A 38 46.52 -4.10 -8.82
CA ILE A 38 45.63 -3.05 -9.27
C ILE A 38 44.62 -3.65 -10.25
N MET A 39 43.33 -3.48 -9.95
CA MET A 39 42.21 -4.04 -10.70
C MET A 39 41.25 -2.96 -11.19
N ASP A 40 40.46 -3.28 -12.21
CA ASP A 40 39.36 -2.46 -12.76
C ASP A 40 39.76 -1.05 -13.22
N ILE A 41 41.00 -0.88 -13.69
CA ILE A 41 41.52 0.40 -14.22
C ILE A 41 40.62 0.94 -15.34
N ASP A 42 40.07 0.03 -16.15
CA ASP A 42 39.21 0.34 -17.29
C ASP A 42 37.88 1.00 -16.86
N LYS A 43 37.44 0.78 -15.61
CA LYS A 43 36.22 1.38 -15.05
C LYS A 43 36.47 2.70 -14.32
N MET A 44 37.73 3.10 -14.16
CA MET A 44 38.12 4.31 -13.47
C MET A 44 37.85 5.55 -14.31
N ARG A 45 37.36 6.63 -13.69
CA ARG A 45 37.17 7.94 -14.34
C ARG A 45 38.50 8.46 -14.89
N HIS A 46 38.46 9.12 -16.06
CA HIS A 46 39.64 9.58 -16.79
C HIS A 46 40.65 10.34 -15.90
N ARG A 47 40.17 11.33 -15.14
CA ARG A 47 41.02 12.13 -14.24
C ARG A 47 41.76 11.29 -13.19
N LEU A 48 41.09 10.34 -12.55
CA LEU A 48 41.70 9.47 -11.53
C LEU A 48 42.68 8.48 -12.17
N ARG A 49 42.37 8.01 -13.37
CA ARG A 49 43.25 7.14 -14.16
C ARG A 49 44.58 7.83 -14.48
N GLU A 50 44.55 9.12 -14.85
CA GLU A 50 45.78 9.90 -15.06
C GLU A 50 46.62 10.01 -13.79
N ILE A 51 45.98 10.27 -12.65
CA ILE A 51 46.68 10.35 -11.35
C ILE A 51 47.37 9.03 -11.01
N LEU A 52 46.65 7.90 -11.14
CA LEU A 52 47.20 6.55 -10.91
C LEU A 52 48.40 6.26 -11.81
N LEU A 53 48.30 6.64 -13.09
CA LEU A 53 49.35 6.41 -14.06
C LEU A 53 50.57 7.32 -13.84
N ASN A 54 50.37 8.55 -13.36
CA ASN A 54 51.45 9.44 -12.97
C ASN A 54 52.22 8.90 -11.76
N GLU A 55 51.53 8.39 -10.73
CA GLU A 55 52.17 7.73 -9.58
C GLU A 55 53.03 6.54 -10.02
N GLN A 56 52.55 5.74 -10.98
CA GLN A 56 53.32 4.63 -11.54
C GLN A 56 54.55 5.10 -12.34
N ASP A 57 54.43 6.16 -13.13
CA ASP A 57 55.57 6.71 -13.87
C ASP A 57 56.63 7.24 -12.89
N GLU A 58 56.23 7.90 -11.81
CA GLU A 58 57.13 8.34 -10.73
C GLU A 58 57.80 7.16 -10.01
N LEU A 59 57.04 6.08 -9.74
CA LEU A 59 57.58 4.85 -9.18
C LEU A 59 58.66 4.22 -10.08
N THR A 60 58.58 4.44 -11.40
CA THR A 60 59.53 3.92 -12.39
C THR A 60 60.76 4.82 -12.56
N LYS A 61 60.63 6.13 -12.33
CA LYS A 61 61.73 7.11 -12.45
C LYS A 61 62.69 7.10 -11.25
N GLN A 62 62.18 6.79 -10.07
CA GLN A 62 62.97 6.73 -8.85
C GLN A 62 63.50 5.28 -8.74
N GLU A 63 64.82 5.05 -8.71
CA GLU A 63 65.43 3.72 -8.45
C GLU A 63 65.15 3.21 -7.00
N GLN A 64 63.98 3.53 -6.44
CA GLN A 64 63.55 3.16 -5.11
C GLN A 64 63.14 1.70 -5.07
N ILE A 65 63.58 0.99 -4.04
CA ILE A 65 63.15 -0.38 -3.76
C ILE A 65 61.66 -0.34 -3.39
N HIS A 66 60.81 -0.93 -4.23
CA HIS A 66 59.37 -0.94 -4.05
C HIS A 66 58.79 -2.35 -4.22
N GLY A 67 57.56 -2.56 -3.77
CA GLY A 67 56.87 -3.85 -3.91
C GLY A 67 56.54 -4.18 -5.37
N THR A 68 56.39 -5.46 -5.69
CA THR A 68 55.99 -5.88 -7.05
C THR A 68 54.52 -5.54 -7.28
N VAL A 69 54.22 -4.78 -8.32
CA VAL A 69 52.84 -4.36 -8.65
C VAL A 69 52.35 -5.06 -9.92
N TYR A 70 51.19 -5.72 -9.86
CA TYR A 70 50.51 -6.32 -11.00
C TYR A 70 49.30 -5.48 -11.40
N TYR A 71 49.19 -5.23 -12.71
CA TYR A 71 48.11 -4.44 -13.30
C TYR A 71 47.21 -5.35 -14.12
N PHE A 72 45.91 -5.33 -13.83
CA PHE A 72 44.88 -6.06 -14.59
C PHE A 72 43.97 -5.07 -15.31
N SER A 73 44.10 -5.02 -16.64
CA SER A 73 43.36 -4.12 -17.53
C SER A 73 43.25 -4.73 -18.92
N LYS A 74 42.16 -4.42 -19.63
CA LYS A 74 41.95 -4.75 -21.04
C LYS A 74 42.54 -3.70 -21.99
N GLU A 75 42.76 -2.47 -21.50
CA GLU A 75 43.15 -1.30 -22.30
C GLU A 75 44.64 -0.95 -22.21
N LEU A 76 45.35 -1.42 -21.17
CA LEU A 76 46.78 -1.14 -21.00
C LEU A 76 47.62 -1.88 -22.05
N THR A 77 48.24 -1.11 -22.94
CA THR A 77 49.21 -1.62 -23.93
C THR A 77 50.62 -1.72 -23.32
N THR A 78 51.38 -2.73 -23.75
CA THR A 78 52.77 -2.98 -23.30
C THR A 78 53.78 -1.91 -23.74
N SER A 79 53.34 -0.87 -24.46
CA SER A 79 54.19 0.18 -25.02
C SER A 79 54.61 1.26 -24.01
N ARG A 80 53.95 1.35 -22.84
CA ARG A 80 54.32 2.31 -21.79
C ARG A 80 55.55 1.81 -21.02
N LYS A 81 56.56 2.67 -20.88
CA LYS A 81 57.80 2.37 -20.13
C LYS A 81 57.46 1.97 -18.68
N GLY A 82 58.05 0.87 -18.21
CA GLY A 82 57.89 0.38 -16.83
C GLY A 82 57.01 -0.86 -16.68
N PHE A 83 56.15 -1.16 -17.66
CA PHE A 83 55.34 -2.38 -17.63
C PHE A 83 56.00 -3.55 -18.35
N ARG A 84 55.83 -4.76 -17.79
CA ARG A 84 56.23 -6.02 -18.40
C ARG A 84 55.01 -6.93 -18.50
N SER A 85 54.85 -7.63 -19.62
CA SER A 85 53.77 -8.59 -19.77
C SER A 85 53.97 -9.76 -18.79
N PHE A 86 52.88 -10.19 -18.18
CA PHE A 86 52.84 -11.35 -17.29
C PHE A 86 51.89 -12.39 -17.85
N HIS A 87 52.35 -13.64 -17.96
CA HIS A 87 51.55 -14.73 -18.51
C HIS A 87 50.99 -15.63 -17.40
N ILE A 88 49.67 -15.66 -17.26
CA ILE A 88 48.99 -16.59 -16.36
C ILE A 88 48.86 -17.96 -17.03
N SER A 89 49.49 -18.97 -16.43
CA SER A 89 49.42 -20.35 -16.93
C SER A 89 47.96 -20.83 -17.05
N PRO A 90 47.57 -21.52 -18.13
CA PRO A 90 46.19 -21.98 -18.36
C PRO A 90 45.62 -22.81 -17.21
N LYS A 91 46.46 -23.60 -16.51
CA LYS A 91 46.06 -24.38 -15.33
C LYS A 91 45.42 -23.56 -14.20
N PHE A 92 45.74 -22.28 -14.06
CA PHE A 92 45.12 -21.39 -13.05
C PHE A 92 43.79 -20.79 -13.52
N ARG A 93 43.40 -21.02 -14.78
CA ARG A 93 42.06 -20.68 -15.30
C ARG A 93 41.02 -21.75 -14.98
N ASN A 94 41.44 -22.94 -14.54
CA ASN A 94 40.55 -24.00 -14.10
C ASN A 94 40.24 -23.82 -12.60
N PRO A 95 38.95 -23.62 -12.21
CA PRO A 95 38.57 -23.38 -10.81
C PRO A 95 39.01 -24.50 -9.86
N GLU A 96 38.93 -25.77 -10.27
CA GLU A 96 39.27 -26.94 -9.46
C GLU A 96 40.78 -27.05 -9.17
N HIS A 97 41.61 -26.77 -10.18
CA HIS A 97 43.04 -26.73 -10.00
C HIS A 97 43.44 -25.55 -9.09
N THR A 98 42.79 -24.39 -9.26
CA THR A 98 43.01 -23.22 -8.40
C THR A 98 42.56 -23.47 -6.96
N TYR A 99 41.41 -24.13 -6.75
CA TYR A 99 40.91 -24.58 -5.45
C TYR A 99 41.96 -25.42 -4.71
N THR A 100 42.54 -26.42 -5.38
CA THR A 100 43.56 -27.31 -4.78
C THR A 100 44.78 -26.52 -4.27
N GLN A 101 45.21 -25.49 -5.00
CA GLN A 101 46.32 -24.63 -4.57
C GLN A 101 45.93 -23.72 -3.40
N ILE A 102 44.72 -23.18 -3.43
CA ILE A 102 44.17 -22.36 -2.34
C ILE A 102 44.05 -23.18 -1.05
N THR A 103 43.52 -24.41 -1.10
CA THR A 103 43.44 -25.30 0.07
C THR A 103 44.82 -25.60 0.65
N ARG A 104 45.84 -25.83 -0.19
CA ARG A 104 47.23 -26.00 0.27
C ARG A 104 47.76 -24.74 0.96
N LEU A 105 47.41 -23.55 0.46
CA LEU A 105 47.78 -22.28 1.09
C LEU A 105 47.07 -22.10 2.44
N PHE A 106 45.78 -22.43 2.56
CA PHE A 106 45.07 -22.40 3.84
C PHE A 106 45.70 -23.33 4.87
N GLN A 107 46.02 -24.58 4.47
CA GLN A 107 46.68 -25.56 5.33
C GLN A 107 48.07 -25.09 5.79
N LYS A 108 48.89 -24.55 4.87
CA LYS A 108 50.22 -23.99 5.21
C LYS A 108 50.16 -22.82 6.19
N ASN A 109 49.07 -22.05 6.18
CA ASN A 109 48.87 -20.91 7.07
C ASN A 109 48.10 -21.25 8.35
N ASN A 110 47.86 -22.54 8.66
CA ASN A 110 47.06 -23.01 9.80
C ASN A 110 45.67 -22.34 9.89
N LEU A 111 45.02 -22.15 8.74
CA LEU A 111 43.69 -21.56 8.67
C LEU A 111 42.63 -22.65 8.53
N ILE A 112 41.58 -22.58 9.35
CA ILE A 112 40.40 -23.43 9.21
C ILE A 112 39.60 -22.97 7.99
N GLN A 113 39.37 -23.85 7.04
CA GLN A 113 38.57 -23.55 5.86
C GLN A 113 37.09 -23.44 6.25
N THR A 114 36.44 -22.36 5.80
CA THR A 114 35.00 -22.15 5.97
C THR A 114 34.20 -23.21 5.23
N GLN A 115 33.16 -23.76 5.86
CA GLN A 115 32.23 -24.65 5.18
C GLN A 115 31.22 -23.81 4.40
N ILE A 116 31.19 -23.96 3.08
CA ILE A 116 30.28 -23.23 2.21
C ILE A 116 29.42 -24.27 1.48
N GLN A 117 28.11 -24.15 1.60
CA GLN A 117 27.14 -24.93 0.84
C GLN A 117 26.37 -23.98 -0.07
N ILE A 118 26.28 -24.32 -1.36
CA ILE A 118 25.70 -23.43 -2.37
C ILE A 118 24.47 -24.11 -2.94
N ILE A 119 23.37 -23.37 -3.03
CA ILE A 119 22.08 -23.88 -3.50
C ILE A 119 21.62 -23.01 -4.67
N CYS A 120 21.26 -23.66 -5.77
CA CYS A 120 20.84 -23.00 -7.00
C CYS A 120 19.66 -23.74 -7.63
N GLY A 121 18.99 -23.13 -8.60
CA GLY A 121 17.80 -23.68 -9.25
C GLY A 121 16.84 -22.58 -9.70
N LEU A 122 15.80 -22.97 -10.43
CA LEU A 122 14.84 -22.02 -10.98
C LEU A 122 14.09 -21.22 -9.92
N ALA A 123 13.60 -20.04 -10.32
CA ALA A 123 12.77 -19.22 -9.45
C ALA A 123 11.54 -20.01 -8.98
N GLY A 124 11.26 -19.97 -7.67
CA GLY A 124 10.10 -20.66 -7.10
C GLY A 124 10.24 -22.15 -6.84
N ILE A 125 11.35 -22.80 -7.22
CA ILE A 125 11.51 -24.27 -7.12
C ILE A 125 11.64 -24.80 -5.67
N GLY A 126 11.77 -23.93 -4.67
CA GLY A 126 11.89 -24.33 -3.25
C GLY A 126 13.27 -24.21 -2.61
N LYS A 127 14.18 -23.44 -3.21
CA LYS A 127 15.55 -23.19 -2.67
C LYS A 127 15.55 -22.68 -1.22
N THR A 128 14.85 -21.58 -0.93
CA THR A 128 14.75 -21.01 0.42
C THR A 128 14.23 -22.03 1.43
N HIS A 129 13.21 -22.81 1.02
CA HIS A 129 12.61 -23.82 1.89
C HIS A 129 13.56 -25.01 2.13
N ARG A 130 14.32 -25.44 1.12
CA ARG A 130 15.38 -26.46 1.27
C ARG A 130 16.44 -26.02 2.27
N ILE A 131 16.85 -24.76 2.25
CA ILE A 131 17.76 -24.17 3.25
C ILE A 131 17.13 -24.24 4.64
N ASN A 132 15.91 -23.72 4.78
CA ASN A 132 15.22 -23.61 6.05
C ASN A 132 14.95 -24.96 6.73
N THR A 133 14.71 -26.02 5.95
CA THR A 133 14.35 -27.34 6.48
C THR A 133 15.52 -28.28 6.69
N LYS A 134 16.53 -28.26 5.82
CA LYS A 134 17.64 -29.22 5.84
C LYS A 134 18.88 -28.69 6.57
N TYR A 135 19.10 -27.37 6.51
CA TYR A 135 20.40 -26.78 6.86
C TYR A 135 20.31 -25.74 7.97
N LYS A 136 19.26 -24.92 7.97
CA LYS A 136 19.08 -23.83 8.92
C LYS A 136 18.75 -24.35 10.32
N THR A 137 19.42 -23.79 11.32
CA THR A 137 19.10 -23.96 12.75
C THR A 137 18.51 -22.67 13.32
N SER A 138 17.94 -22.72 14.53
CA SER A 138 17.44 -21.53 15.23
C SER A 138 18.50 -20.44 15.48
N GLU A 139 19.79 -20.79 15.42
CA GLU A 139 20.92 -19.87 15.61
C GLU A 139 21.49 -19.34 14.28
N THR A 140 20.93 -19.72 13.13
CA THR A 140 21.43 -19.28 11.82
C THR A 140 20.91 -17.88 11.48
N SER A 141 21.81 -16.91 11.33
CA SER A 141 21.42 -15.57 10.84
C SER A 141 21.27 -15.56 9.33
N CYS A 142 20.19 -14.95 8.85
CA CYS A 142 19.90 -14.79 7.43
C CYS A 142 20.20 -13.36 6.99
N PHE A 143 20.81 -13.23 5.82
CA PHE A 143 21.04 -11.96 5.15
C PHE A 143 20.57 -12.07 3.71
N SER A 144 19.78 -11.09 3.29
CA SER A 144 19.34 -10.99 1.90
C SER A 144 20.13 -9.89 1.21
N ILE A 145 20.71 -10.21 0.07
CA ILE A 145 21.46 -9.27 -0.78
C ILE A 145 20.57 -9.06 -2.01
N ASN A 146 19.85 -7.95 -1.98
CA ASN A 146 18.75 -7.67 -2.90
C ASN A 146 19.22 -6.78 -4.05
N ASP A 147 19.02 -5.48 -3.96
CA ASP A 147 19.43 -4.50 -4.97
C ASP A 147 20.66 -3.70 -4.47
N THR A 148 20.89 -3.70 -3.15
CA THR A 148 22.08 -3.11 -2.51
C THR A 148 22.83 -4.11 -1.61
N LEU A 149 24.03 -3.74 -1.16
CA LEU A 149 24.83 -4.50 -0.19
C LEU A 149 25.32 -3.56 0.91
N ASP A 150 24.67 -3.61 2.07
CA ASP A 150 25.08 -2.90 3.28
C ASP A 150 26.17 -3.68 4.02
N LEU A 151 27.41 -3.21 3.88
CA LEU A 151 28.57 -3.79 4.56
C LEU A 151 28.58 -3.49 6.07
N SER A 152 28.07 -2.34 6.49
CA SER A 152 28.01 -1.95 7.90
C SER A 152 27.08 -2.86 8.69
N MET A 153 25.89 -3.15 8.16
CA MET A 153 24.95 -4.09 8.77
C MET A 153 25.53 -5.51 8.83
N LEU A 154 26.15 -5.97 7.74
CA LEU A 154 26.80 -7.28 7.67
C LEU A 154 27.92 -7.42 8.73
N ILE A 155 28.82 -6.42 8.79
CA ILE A 155 29.93 -6.39 9.74
C ILE A 155 29.42 -6.33 11.19
N SER A 156 28.43 -5.49 11.48
CA SER A 156 27.85 -5.36 12.82
C SER A 156 27.25 -6.68 13.31
N SER A 157 26.55 -7.39 12.42
CA SER A 157 26.00 -8.70 12.74
C SER A 157 27.11 -9.75 12.96
N PHE A 158 28.18 -9.74 12.15
CA PHE A 158 29.35 -10.61 12.34
C PHE A 158 30.06 -10.36 13.67
N LEU A 159 30.22 -9.10 14.07
CA LEU A 159 30.78 -8.72 15.38
C LEU A 159 29.90 -9.22 16.55
N SER A 160 28.58 -9.26 16.37
CA SER A 160 27.66 -9.75 17.41
C SER A 160 27.90 -11.24 17.75
N PHE A 161 28.31 -12.06 16.79
CA PHE A 161 28.65 -13.48 17.01
C PHE A 161 29.92 -13.67 17.83
N ASP A 162 30.84 -12.69 17.81
CA ASP A 162 32.07 -12.77 18.59
C ASP A 162 31.85 -12.34 20.05
N SER A 163 30.88 -11.44 20.27
CA SER A 163 30.46 -10.99 21.61
C SER A 163 29.67 -12.04 22.39
N LYS A 164 28.93 -12.91 21.69
CA LYS A 164 28.18 -14.01 22.30
C LYS A 164 29.16 -15.14 22.61
N ILE A 165 29.44 -15.38 23.89
CA ILE A 165 30.22 -16.54 24.38
C ILE A 165 29.37 -17.81 24.18
N THR A 166 29.15 -18.23 22.94
CA THR A 166 28.55 -19.51 22.63
C THR A 166 29.64 -20.44 22.09
N ASN A 167 29.74 -21.65 22.64
CA ASN A 167 30.64 -22.71 22.16
C ASN A 167 30.23 -23.25 20.76
N ASN A 168 29.24 -22.64 20.12
CA ASN A 168 28.68 -23.11 18.85
C ASN A 168 29.40 -22.46 17.66
N ASN A 169 29.58 -23.25 16.62
CA ASN A 169 30.10 -22.80 15.33
C ASN A 169 29.07 -21.86 14.65
N PRO A 170 29.45 -20.63 14.28
CA PRO A 170 28.54 -19.66 13.68
C PRO A 170 28.02 -20.16 12.32
N SER A 171 26.73 -19.92 12.09
CA SER A 171 25.99 -20.33 10.90
C SER A 171 25.33 -19.11 10.26
N VAL A 172 25.58 -18.89 8.98
CA VAL A 172 25.10 -17.74 8.22
C VAL A 172 24.47 -18.21 6.91
N SER A 173 23.31 -17.64 6.56
CA SER A 173 22.64 -17.89 5.30
C SER A 173 22.59 -16.60 4.47
N PHE A 174 23.05 -16.65 3.23
CA PHE A 174 22.92 -15.57 2.24
C PHE A 174 21.85 -15.93 1.21
N ASN A 175 20.88 -15.06 1.03
CA ASN A 175 19.90 -15.10 -0.04
C ASN A 175 20.27 -14.05 -1.09
N ILE A 176 20.79 -14.46 -2.24
CA ILE A 176 21.28 -13.54 -3.27
C ILE A 176 20.20 -13.37 -4.35
N SER A 177 19.73 -12.15 -4.53
CA SER A 177 18.80 -11.78 -5.60
C SER A 177 19.50 -11.74 -6.97
N ILE A 178 18.73 -11.92 -8.04
CA ILE A 178 19.21 -11.65 -9.41
C ILE A 178 19.57 -10.18 -9.64
N HIS A 179 19.03 -9.28 -8.81
CA HIS A 179 19.31 -7.85 -8.84
C HIS A 179 20.52 -7.44 -7.98
N ALA A 180 21.19 -8.40 -7.33
CA ALA A 180 22.31 -8.13 -6.45
C ALA A 180 23.44 -7.37 -7.16
N PRO A 181 24.15 -6.47 -6.46
CA PRO A 181 25.32 -5.79 -7.01
C PRO A 181 26.51 -6.77 -7.08
N PHE A 182 26.49 -7.71 -8.03
CA PHE A 182 27.44 -8.82 -8.13
C PHE A 182 28.90 -8.36 -8.17
N GLU A 183 29.20 -7.20 -8.75
CA GLU A 183 30.55 -6.65 -8.75
C GLU A 183 31.04 -6.31 -7.33
N GLN A 184 30.22 -5.59 -6.55
CA GLN A 184 30.53 -5.27 -5.15
C GLN A 184 30.53 -6.53 -4.28
N LEU A 185 29.59 -7.45 -4.53
CA LEU A 185 29.49 -8.72 -3.81
C LEU A 185 30.74 -9.58 -4.02
N ASN A 186 31.23 -9.73 -5.25
CA ASN A 186 32.45 -10.51 -5.52
C ASN A 186 33.68 -9.93 -4.78
N ARG A 187 33.83 -8.61 -4.71
CA ARG A 187 34.90 -7.97 -3.91
C ARG A 187 34.76 -8.26 -2.43
N THR A 188 33.53 -8.23 -1.93
CA THR A 188 33.20 -8.52 -0.53
C THR A 188 33.52 -9.97 -0.18
N LEU A 189 33.12 -10.92 -1.04
CA LEU A 189 33.40 -12.34 -0.85
C LEU A 189 34.89 -12.65 -0.95
N LEU A 190 35.63 -11.97 -1.84
CA LEU A 190 37.10 -12.06 -1.89
C LEU A 190 37.71 -11.56 -0.57
N SER A 191 37.23 -10.44 -0.07
CA SER A 191 37.73 -9.85 1.18
C SER A 191 37.44 -10.79 2.36
N LEU A 192 36.21 -11.29 2.48
CA LEU A 192 35.77 -12.19 3.54
C LEU A 192 36.52 -13.54 3.52
N PHE A 193 36.50 -14.25 2.40
CA PHE A 193 36.96 -15.64 2.34
C PHE A 193 38.45 -15.79 2.00
N ILE A 194 39.03 -14.88 1.22
CA ILE A 194 40.45 -14.95 0.85
C ILE A 194 41.30 -14.04 1.76
N SER A 195 40.88 -12.79 1.95
CA SER A 195 41.66 -11.85 2.78
C SER A 195 41.36 -12.00 4.28
N GLY A 196 40.28 -12.70 4.64
CA GLY A 196 39.87 -12.93 6.04
C GLY A 196 39.39 -11.67 6.76
N THR A 197 39.10 -10.59 6.03
CA THR A 197 38.75 -9.28 6.59
C THR A 197 37.63 -8.63 5.79
N LEU A 198 36.79 -7.85 6.47
CA LEU A 198 35.79 -6.97 5.86
C LEU A 198 36.00 -5.58 6.43
N THR A 199 35.98 -4.56 5.59
CA THR A 199 36.08 -3.17 6.01
C THR A 199 35.03 -2.37 5.24
N ASP A 200 34.22 -1.62 5.97
CA ASP A 200 33.39 -0.58 5.39
C ASP A 200 34.16 0.74 5.46
N ASN A 201 34.46 1.31 4.29
CA ASN A 201 35.21 2.56 4.19
C ASN A 201 34.38 3.79 4.61
N THR A 202 33.05 3.68 4.64
CA THR A 202 32.15 4.78 5.01
C THR A 202 32.06 4.94 6.52
N THR A 203 31.88 3.84 7.25
CA THR A 203 31.75 3.84 8.72
C THR A 203 33.07 3.54 9.44
N GLY A 204 34.06 3.00 8.73
CA GLY A 204 35.33 2.53 9.31
C GLY A 204 35.22 1.18 10.04
N LEU A 205 34.02 0.58 10.09
CA LEU A 205 33.82 -0.71 10.74
C LEU A 205 34.65 -1.79 10.05
N THR A 206 35.35 -2.59 10.85
CA THR A 206 36.18 -3.68 10.34
C THR A 206 35.90 -4.96 11.12
N PHE A 207 35.80 -6.07 10.39
CA PHE A 207 35.67 -7.42 10.94
C PHE A 207 36.80 -8.31 10.41
N SER A 208 37.35 -9.16 11.27
CA SER A 208 38.32 -10.19 10.88
C SER A 208 37.74 -11.55 11.21
N LEU A 209 37.76 -12.47 10.25
CA LEU A 209 37.21 -13.81 10.43
C LEU A 209 38.07 -14.59 11.45
N PRO A 210 37.52 -15.02 12.61
CA PRO A 210 38.31 -15.71 13.64
C PRO A 210 38.89 -17.03 13.13
N LYS A 211 40.18 -17.23 13.34
CA LYS A 211 40.93 -18.40 12.82
C LYS A 211 40.66 -19.71 13.57
N ASN A 212 40.03 -19.64 14.73
CA ASN A 212 39.80 -20.76 15.66
C ASN A 212 38.36 -21.30 15.66
N LYS A 213 37.42 -20.67 14.94
CA LYS A 213 36.01 -21.11 14.83
C LYS A 213 35.73 -21.63 13.42
N GLN A 214 34.94 -22.70 13.32
CA GLN A 214 34.53 -23.21 12.01
C GLN A 214 33.21 -22.56 11.58
N TRP A 215 33.27 -21.65 10.62
CA TRP A 215 32.07 -20.98 10.10
C TRP A 215 31.36 -21.84 9.06
N LYS A 216 30.02 -21.82 9.09
CA LYS A 216 29.15 -22.45 8.10
C LYS A 216 28.38 -21.38 7.34
N PHE A 217 28.43 -21.42 6.02
CA PHE A 217 27.74 -20.52 5.11
C PHE A 217 26.83 -21.30 4.18
N PHE A 218 25.56 -20.92 4.12
CA PHE A 218 24.58 -21.42 3.15
C PHE A 218 24.27 -20.30 2.18
N ILE A 219 24.52 -20.49 0.89
CA ILE A 219 24.39 -19.43 -0.11
C ILE A 219 23.37 -19.86 -1.16
N GLU A 220 22.21 -19.19 -1.18
CA GLU A 220 21.26 -19.28 -2.28
C GLU A 220 21.69 -18.35 -3.40
N ILE A 221 21.76 -18.89 -4.63
CA ILE A 221 22.18 -18.17 -5.84
C ILE A 221 21.03 -18.16 -6.84
N PRO A 222 20.81 -17.05 -7.57
CA PRO A 222 19.77 -16.95 -8.57
C PRO A 222 20.18 -17.65 -9.88
N TYR A 223 19.19 -18.20 -10.58
CA TYR A 223 19.38 -18.79 -11.91
C TYR A 223 18.13 -18.59 -12.78
N THR A 224 18.34 -18.32 -14.07
CA THR A 224 17.29 -18.18 -15.08
C THR A 224 17.74 -18.81 -16.40
N HIS A 225 16.82 -19.45 -17.12
CA HIS A 225 17.12 -20.08 -18.41
C HIS A 225 17.36 -19.10 -19.57
N LYS A 226 17.16 -17.79 -19.38
CA LYS A 226 17.20 -16.79 -20.47
C LYS A 226 18.52 -16.76 -21.24
N TYR A 227 19.64 -17.16 -20.63
CA TYR A 227 20.97 -17.00 -21.19
C TYR A 227 21.56 -18.27 -21.83
N GLN A 228 20.80 -19.36 -21.94
CA GLN A 228 21.25 -20.66 -22.48
C GLN A 228 22.51 -21.24 -21.80
N MET A 229 22.91 -20.70 -20.63
CA MET A 229 24.02 -21.18 -19.84
C MET A 229 23.58 -22.30 -18.93
N THR A 230 24.45 -23.28 -18.69
CA THR A 230 24.27 -24.24 -17.61
C THR A 230 24.33 -23.56 -16.25
N ILE A 231 23.77 -24.19 -15.21
CA ILE A 231 23.82 -23.64 -13.84
C ILE A 231 25.26 -23.44 -13.37
N LYS A 232 26.16 -24.35 -13.72
CA LYS A 232 27.59 -24.25 -13.38
C LYS A 232 28.23 -23.04 -14.06
N GLU A 233 27.98 -22.84 -15.36
CA GLU A 233 28.50 -21.68 -16.10
C GLU A 233 27.93 -20.36 -15.56
N ASN A 234 26.62 -20.30 -15.25
CA ASN A 234 26.00 -19.12 -14.65
C ASN A 234 26.63 -18.81 -13.29
N PHE A 235 26.82 -19.81 -12.43
CA PHE A 235 27.48 -19.67 -11.14
C PHE A 235 28.92 -19.15 -11.27
N GLU A 236 29.71 -19.73 -12.18
CA GLU A 236 31.07 -19.30 -12.48
C GLU A 236 31.13 -17.86 -12.99
N GLN A 237 30.11 -17.41 -13.72
CA GLN A 237 30.03 -16.04 -14.24
C GLN A 237 29.64 -15.02 -13.17
N ILE A 238 28.58 -15.26 -12.40
CA ILE A 238 28.04 -14.26 -11.48
C ILE A 238 28.81 -14.20 -10.15
N LEU A 239 29.37 -15.33 -9.71
CA LEU A 239 30.09 -15.46 -8.44
C LEU A 239 31.42 -16.22 -8.60
N PRO A 240 32.36 -15.74 -9.44
CA PRO A 240 33.62 -16.40 -9.75
C PRO A 240 34.51 -16.68 -8.53
N VAL A 241 34.42 -15.86 -7.48
CA VAL A 241 35.19 -16.11 -6.24
C VAL A 241 34.69 -17.37 -5.56
N LEU A 242 33.37 -17.53 -5.43
CA LEU A 242 32.75 -18.71 -4.82
C LEU A 242 32.99 -19.97 -5.65
N SER A 243 32.95 -19.86 -6.98
CA SER A 243 33.21 -21.02 -7.84
C SER A 243 34.62 -21.56 -7.72
N ILE A 244 35.59 -20.71 -7.34
CA ILE A 244 36.98 -21.12 -7.08
C ILE A 244 37.13 -21.70 -5.67
N ILE A 245 36.52 -21.13 -4.64
CA ILE A 245 36.72 -21.58 -3.25
C ILE A 245 35.79 -22.72 -2.83
N SER A 246 34.73 -22.99 -3.60
CA SER A 246 33.76 -24.04 -3.30
C SER A 246 33.19 -24.72 -4.56
N PRO A 247 34.04 -25.23 -5.49
CA PRO A 247 33.58 -25.76 -6.78
C PRO A 247 32.72 -27.03 -6.66
N TYR A 248 32.79 -27.75 -5.54
CA TYR A 248 32.17 -29.07 -5.36
C TYR A 248 30.92 -29.06 -4.46
N THR A 249 30.47 -27.89 -4.01
CA THR A 249 29.40 -27.76 -3.01
C THR A 249 28.09 -27.21 -3.58
N LEU A 250 28.00 -27.13 -4.91
CA LEU A 250 26.83 -26.64 -5.63
C LEU A 250 25.75 -27.74 -5.69
N GLU A 251 24.65 -27.55 -4.95
CA GLU A 251 23.44 -28.36 -5.01
C GLU A 251 22.41 -27.67 -5.92
N GLU A 252 22.05 -28.31 -7.02
CA GLU A 252 20.94 -27.88 -7.86
C GLU A 252 19.63 -28.42 -7.30
N ILE A 253 18.62 -27.56 -7.19
CA ILE A 253 17.24 -27.92 -6.83
C ILE A 253 16.40 -27.98 -8.09
N THR A 254 15.80 -29.14 -8.33
CA THR A 254 14.96 -29.47 -9.47
C THR A 254 13.63 -30.05 -9.01
N ASP A 255 12.66 -30.17 -9.93
CA ASP A 255 11.38 -30.82 -9.63
C ASP A 255 11.54 -32.31 -9.25
N GLU A 256 12.64 -32.95 -9.67
CA GLU A 256 12.92 -34.37 -9.36
C GLU A 256 13.40 -34.56 -7.93
N ASN A 257 14.24 -33.64 -7.43
CA ASN A 257 14.88 -33.77 -6.12
C ASN A 257 14.21 -32.93 -5.01
N TYR A 258 13.25 -32.10 -5.37
CA TYR A 258 12.45 -31.30 -4.45
C TYR A 258 10.96 -31.42 -4.76
N GLN A 259 10.24 -32.00 -3.79
CA GLN A 259 8.81 -32.21 -3.87
C GLN A 259 8.07 -31.23 -2.95
N LEU A 260 6.76 -31.08 -3.18
CA LEU A 260 5.86 -30.35 -2.30
C LEU A 260 6.06 -30.79 -0.84
N PHE A 261 6.26 -29.81 0.05
CA PHE A 261 6.33 -30.07 1.48
C PHE A 261 4.94 -30.46 1.99
N VAL A 262 4.87 -31.49 2.84
CA VAL A 262 3.60 -31.97 3.40
C VAL A 262 3.56 -31.60 4.87
N GLY A 263 2.81 -30.55 5.19
CA GLY A 263 2.42 -30.18 6.54
C GLY A 263 1.00 -30.65 6.86
N GLU A 264 0.41 -30.04 7.90
CA GLU A 264 -0.97 -30.33 8.31
C GLU A 264 -2.01 -29.87 7.27
N GLU A 265 -1.74 -28.78 6.56
CA GLU A 265 -2.64 -28.24 5.52
C GLU A 265 -2.70 -29.19 4.32
N GLU A 266 -1.54 -29.61 3.79
CA GLU A 266 -1.44 -30.51 2.66
C GLU A 266 -1.96 -31.92 3.00
N GLU A 267 -1.69 -32.42 4.21
CA GLU A 267 -2.22 -33.71 4.65
C GLU A 267 -3.75 -33.68 4.74
N LEU A 268 -4.36 -32.61 5.23
CA LEU A 268 -5.82 -32.47 5.26
C LEU A 268 -6.40 -32.52 3.84
N VAL A 269 -5.77 -31.82 2.89
CA VAL A 269 -6.18 -31.85 1.47
C VAL A 269 -6.11 -33.28 0.93
N ALA A 270 -4.96 -33.95 1.11
CA ALA A 270 -4.76 -35.31 0.63
C ALA A 270 -5.76 -36.30 1.24
N ARG A 271 -6.10 -36.14 2.52
CA ARG A 271 -7.06 -37.00 3.23
C ARG A 271 -8.45 -36.97 2.60
N PHE A 272 -8.95 -35.79 2.25
CA PHE A 272 -10.25 -35.65 1.60
C PHE A 272 -10.21 -36.01 0.11
N LEU A 273 -9.09 -35.78 -0.57
CA LEU A 273 -8.89 -36.29 -1.94
C LEU A 273 -8.89 -37.83 -1.97
N LYS A 274 -8.28 -38.49 -0.99
CA LYS A 274 -8.35 -39.95 -0.83
C LYS A 274 -9.79 -40.44 -0.64
N ALA A 275 -10.55 -39.77 0.22
CA ALA A 275 -11.96 -40.10 0.43
C ALA A 275 -12.80 -39.92 -0.85
N TYR A 276 -12.50 -38.88 -1.64
CA TYR A 276 -13.14 -38.59 -2.92
C TYR A 276 -12.84 -39.65 -3.98
N GLU A 277 -11.57 -39.99 -4.17
CA GLU A 277 -11.16 -41.04 -5.11
C GLU A 277 -11.75 -42.41 -4.75
N ASN A 278 -11.85 -42.71 -3.45
CA ASN A 278 -12.42 -43.97 -2.96
C ASN A 278 -13.97 -43.98 -2.94
N GLY A 279 -14.63 -42.87 -3.27
CA GLY A 279 -16.09 -42.75 -3.18
C GLY A 279 -16.65 -42.82 -1.76
N THR A 280 -15.81 -42.65 -0.74
CA THR A 280 -16.21 -42.72 0.69
C THR A 280 -16.52 -41.36 1.29
N ILE A 281 -16.34 -40.28 0.53
CA ILE A 281 -16.65 -38.90 0.93
C ILE A 281 -18.16 -38.65 1.08
N ASP A 282 -18.99 -39.45 0.43
CA ASP A 282 -20.44 -39.36 0.52
C ASP A 282 -20.94 -40.28 1.63
N ARG A 283 -21.24 -39.69 2.80
CA ARG A 283 -21.79 -40.40 3.96
C ARG A 283 -22.93 -39.58 4.57
N GLU A 284 -24.02 -40.28 4.87
CA GLU A 284 -25.08 -39.77 5.74
C GLU A 284 -24.82 -40.24 7.17
N LEU A 285 -25.15 -39.40 8.15
CA LEU A 285 -25.03 -39.75 9.56
C LEU A 285 -25.81 -41.04 9.85
N THR A 286 -25.10 -42.06 10.32
CA THR A 286 -25.70 -43.34 10.73
C THR A 286 -25.92 -43.33 12.24
N ILE A 287 -27.18 -43.20 12.67
CA ILE A 287 -27.53 -43.27 14.10
C ILE A 287 -27.40 -44.72 14.55
N LYS A 288 -26.53 -45.00 15.53
CA LYS A 288 -26.46 -46.32 16.16
C LYS A 288 -27.65 -46.53 17.09
N LEU A 289 -28.05 -47.78 17.29
CA LEU A 289 -29.09 -48.20 18.27
C LEU A 289 -28.84 -47.69 19.70
N THR A 290 -27.62 -47.28 20.03
CA THR A 290 -27.20 -46.72 21.33
C THR A 290 -27.45 -45.22 21.49
N GLY A 291 -27.91 -44.51 20.45
CA GLY A 291 -28.15 -43.06 20.47
C GLY A 291 -26.90 -42.18 20.29
N GLU A 292 -25.72 -42.78 20.05
CA GLU A 292 -24.48 -42.02 19.80
C GLU A 292 -24.33 -41.68 18.31
N GLU A 293 -24.24 -40.38 18.00
CA GLU A 293 -23.93 -39.86 16.67
C GLU A 293 -22.42 -40.00 16.39
N LYS A 294 -22.07 -40.62 15.25
CA LYS A 294 -20.68 -40.69 14.79
C LYS A 294 -20.43 -39.70 13.65
N PRO A 295 -19.60 -38.66 13.85
CA PRO A 295 -19.31 -37.71 12.79
C PRO A 295 -18.59 -38.36 11.61
N VAL A 296 -18.78 -37.79 10.41
CA VAL A 296 -18.05 -38.17 9.21
C VAL A 296 -16.60 -37.71 9.31
N ASP A 297 -15.72 -38.58 9.80
CA ASP A 297 -14.28 -38.36 9.89
C ASP A 297 -13.47 -39.40 9.10
N PHE A 298 -12.28 -39.01 8.65
CA PHE A 298 -11.34 -39.85 7.91
C PHE A 298 -10.02 -39.96 8.65
N GLU A 299 -9.36 -41.12 8.55
CA GLU A 299 -8.05 -41.36 9.17
C GLU A 299 -6.97 -40.49 8.55
N LYS A 300 -6.04 -40.00 9.38
CA LYS A 300 -4.90 -39.22 8.92
C LYS A 300 -3.99 -40.05 8.02
N ILE A 301 -3.44 -39.42 6.98
CA ILE A 301 -2.41 -40.06 6.14
C ILE A 301 -1.05 -39.76 6.77
N THR A 302 -0.34 -40.79 7.22
CA THR A 302 0.98 -40.63 7.88
C THR A 302 2.15 -40.60 6.92
N ASN A 303 1.99 -41.14 5.71
CA ASN A 303 3.03 -41.19 4.69
C ASN A 303 2.99 -39.93 3.79
N PRO A 304 4.02 -39.05 3.83
CA PRO A 304 4.07 -37.85 2.99
C PRO A 304 4.03 -38.14 1.49
N ASP A 305 4.59 -39.26 1.03
CA ASP A 305 4.58 -39.62 -0.40
C ASP A 305 3.18 -40.02 -0.87
N GLU A 306 2.40 -40.66 0.02
CA GLU A 306 0.99 -40.94 -0.24
C GLU A 306 0.19 -39.62 -0.33
N CYS A 307 0.45 -38.65 0.56
CA CYS A 307 -0.18 -37.33 0.50
C CYS A 307 0.09 -36.63 -0.84
N ARG A 308 1.37 -36.57 -1.24
CA ARG A 308 1.78 -35.96 -2.52
C ARG A 308 1.09 -36.61 -3.71
N ARG A 309 0.99 -37.94 -3.71
CA ARG A 309 0.34 -38.68 -4.80
C ARG A 309 -1.09 -38.21 -5.03
N PHE A 310 -1.90 -38.09 -3.98
CA PHE A 310 -3.29 -37.63 -4.12
C PHE A 310 -3.37 -36.17 -4.62
N ILE A 311 -2.50 -35.29 -4.13
CA ILE A 311 -2.47 -33.89 -4.56
C ILE A 311 -2.06 -33.78 -6.04
N TYR A 312 -0.96 -34.42 -6.42
CA TYR A 312 -0.46 -34.38 -7.81
C TYR A 312 -1.44 -35.03 -8.79
N ASN A 313 -2.06 -36.15 -8.43
CA ASN A 313 -3.11 -36.78 -9.24
C ASN A 313 -4.30 -35.83 -9.44
N CYS A 314 -4.71 -35.09 -8.40
CA CYS A 314 -5.78 -34.11 -8.51
C CYS A 314 -5.40 -32.97 -9.47
N ILE A 315 -4.20 -32.41 -9.34
CA ILE A 315 -3.72 -31.35 -10.22
C ILE A 315 -3.65 -31.84 -11.67
N GLU A 316 -3.06 -33.01 -11.92
CA GLU A 316 -2.93 -33.57 -13.26
C GLU A 316 -4.29 -33.85 -13.91
N LYS A 317 -5.25 -34.33 -13.14
CA LYS A 317 -6.58 -34.67 -13.64
C LYS A 317 -7.49 -33.46 -13.88
N TYR A 318 -7.42 -32.44 -13.02
CA TYR A 318 -8.40 -31.36 -13.02
C TYR A 318 -7.83 -29.98 -13.36
N ALA A 319 -6.52 -29.78 -13.23
CA ALA A 319 -5.84 -28.49 -13.37
C ALA A 319 -4.54 -28.59 -14.19
N SER A 320 -4.52 -29.45 -15.22
CA SER A 320 -3.34 -29.70 -16.07
C SER A 320 -2.85 -28.48 -16.86
N GLU A 321 -3.71 -27.48 -17.04
CA GLU A 321 -3.38 -26.19 -17.67
C GLU A 321 -2.61 -25.23 -16.76
N LEU A 322 -2.60 -25.45 -15.45
CA LEU A 322 -1.80 -24.62 -14.55
C LEU A 322 -0.31 -24.82 -14.85
N PRO A 323 0.51 -23.76 -14.74
CA PRO A 323 1.95 -23.88 -14.89
C PRO A 323 2.51 -24.97 -13.97
N ARG A 324 3.29 -25.91 -14.52
CA ARG A 324 3.98 -26.95 -13.75
C ARG A 324 5.19 -26.36 -13.03
N ASN A 325 4.94 -25.61 -11.96
CA ASN A 325 5.97 -25.10 -11.06
C ASN A 325 5.47 -25.19 -9.60
N LYS A 326 6.41 -25.20 -8.65
CA LYS A 326 6.11 -25.37 -7.22
C LYS A 326 5.27 -24.25 -6.61
N ILE A 327 5.32 -23.04 -7.16
CA ILE A 327 4.48 -21.94 -6.66
C ILE A 327 3.01 -22.20 -7.03
N SER A 328 2.75 -22.61 -8.28
CA SER A 328 1.41 -22.95 -8.75
C SER A 328 0.85 -24.19 -8.05
N GLU A 329 1.67 -25.24 -7.83
CA GLU A 329 1.28 -26.43 -7.05
C GLU A 329 0.89 -26.04 -5.61
N LEU A 330 1.70 -25.21 -4.95
CA LEU A 330 1.44 -24.74 -3.60
C LEU A 330 0.19 -23.83 -3.54
N SER A 331 0.03 -22.93 -4.51
CA SER A 331 -1.13 -22.04 -4.62
C SER A 331 -2.43 -22.84 -4.73
N PHE A 332 -2.47 -23.80 -5.67
CA PHE A 332 -3.63 -24.69 -5.84
C PHE A 332 -3.95 -25.43 -4.54
N THR A 333 -2.94 -26.02 -3.92
CA THR A 333 -3.12 -26.79 -2.68
C THR A 333 -3.64 -25.92 -1.54
N LYS A 334 -3.15 -24.67 -1.40
CA LYS A 334 -3.61 -23.72 -0.39
C LYS A 334 -5.06 -23.27 -0.61
N PHE A 335 -5.45 -22.95 -1.84
CA PHE A 335 -6.85 -22.62 -2.13
C PHE A 335 -7.77 -23.83 -1.89
N LEU A 336 -7.34 -25.02 -2.29
CA LEU A 336 -8.10 -26.24 -2.05
C LEU A 336 -8.24 -26.54 -0.54
N TYR A 337 -7.17 -26.35 0.24
CA TYR A 337 -7.20 -26.45 1.70
C TYR A 337 -8.27 -25.53 2.29
N ARG A 338 -8.32 -24.26 1.87
CA ARG A 338 -9.32 -23.29 2.35
C ARG A 338 -10.74 -23.76 2.14
N ARG A 339 -11.03 -24.37 1.00
CA ARG A 339 -12.34 -24.93 0.68
C ARG A 339 -12.63 -26.21 1.47
N ILE A 340 -11.66 -27.11 1.56
CA ILE A 340 -11.78 -28.40 2.27
C ILE A 340 -12.05 -28.21 3.77
N LYS A 341 -11.72 -27.06 4.37
CA LYS A 341 -12.09 -26.76 5.76
C LYS A 341 -13.60 -26.92 6.04
N PHE A 342 -14.46 -26.74 5.03
CA PHE A 342 -15.88 -27.07 5.13
C PHE A 342 -16.16 -28.46 5.69
N PHE A 343 -15.38 -29.47 5.25
CA PHE A 343 -15.58 -30.85 5.69
C PHE A 343 -15.20 -31.09 7.16
N THR A 344 -14.53 -30.13 7.80
CA THR A 344 -14.27 -30.17 9.24
C THR A 344 -15.38 -29.51 10.07
N GLY A 345 -16.29 -28.78 9.41
CA GLY A 345 -17.40 -28.08 10.03
C GLY A 345 -18.57 -29.00 10.40
N HIS A 346 -19.42 -28.52 11.31
CA HIS A 346 -20.57 -29.26 11.82
C HIS A 346 -21.54 -29.67 10.69
N TYR A 347 -21.81 -28.77 9.74
CA TYR A 347 -22.75 -29.01 8.65
C TYR A 347 -22.46 -30.28 7.83
N TYR A 348 -21.20 -30.55 7.49
CA TYR A 348 -20.82 -31.76 6.77
C TYR A 348 -20.71 -32.98 7.70
N ARG A 349 -20.07 -32.83 8.87
CA ARG A 349 -19.80 -33.96 9.79
C ARG A 349 -21.08 -34.64 10.27
N TYR A 350 -22.18 -33.89 10.33
CA TYR A 350 -23.50 -34.35 10.77
C TYR A 350 -24.55 -34.26 9.65
N ASN A 351 -24.12 -34.35 8.38
CA ASN A 351 -25.02 -34.32 7.24
C ASN A 351 -26.04 -35.48 7.28
N MET A 352 -27.32 -35.15 7.35
CA MET A 352 -28.45 -36.10 7.33
C MET A 352 -29.32 -35.96 6.08
N THR A 353 -29.06 -34.94 5.24
CA THR A 353 -30.02 -34.48 4.23
C THR A 353 -29.60 -34.81 2.81
N PHE A 354 -28.31 -34.66 2.48
CA PHE A 354 -27.83 -34.78 1.11
C PHE A 354 -26.78 -35.88 0.96
N LYS A 355 -27.18 -37.03 0.41
CA LYS A 355 -26.28 -38.17 0.18
C LYS A 355 -24.97 -37.82 -0.53
N ASN A 356 -25.04 -37.01 -1.59
CA ASN A 356 -23.91 -36.68 -2.47
C ASN A 356 -23.26 -35.32 -2.12
N LEU A 357 -23.43 -34.83 -0.90
CA LEU A 357 -22.89 -33.53 -0.47
C LEU A 357 -21.37 -33.47 -0.64
N GLY A 358 -20.67 -34.52 -0.23
CA GLY A 358 -19.21 -34.59 -0.24
C GLY A 358 -18.63 -34.50 -1.65
N SER A 359 -19.09 -35.39 -2.53
CA SER A 359 -18.59 -35.48 -3.90
C SER A 359 -18.96 -34.27 -4.75
N THR A 360 -20.17 -33.74 -4.58
CA THR A 360 -20.64 -32.55 -5.30
C THR A 360 -19.88 -31.31 -4.86
N ALA A 361 -19.74 -31.09 -3.55
CA ALA A 361 -19.00 -29.95 -3.02
C ALA A 361 -17.52 -30.02 -3.40
N LEU A 362 -16.83 -31.14 -3.18
CA LEU A 362 -15.39 -31.24 -3.47
C LEU A 362 -15.08 -31.08 -4.97
N LYS A 363 -15.94 -31.60 -5.85
CA LYS A 363 -15.81 -31.38 -7.30
C LYS A 363 -15.79 -29.88 -7.64
N GLN A 364 -16.69 -29.12 -7.03
CA GLN A 364 -16.75 -27.67 -7.21
C GLN A 364 -15.55 -26.97 -6.55
N MET A 365 -15.15 -27.37 -5.35
CA MET A 365 -13.97 -26.82 -4.64
C MET A 365 -12.66 -27.00 -5.42
N ILE A 366 -12.49 -28.14 -6.11
CA ILE A 366 -11.34 -28.38 -6.99
C ILE A 366 -11.34 -27.40 -8.17
N GLN A 367 -12.50 -27.14 -8.78
CA GLN A 367 -12.63 -26.15 -9.85
C GLN A 367 -12.37 -24.73 -9.35
N GLU A 368 -12.83 -24.39 -8.15
CA GLU A 368 -12.53 -23.09 -7.53
C GLU A 368 -11.05 -22.93 -7.22
N ALA A 369 -10.40 -23.94 -6.65
CA ALA A 369 -8.97 -23.89 -6.36
C ALA A 369 -8.11 -23.71 -7.62
N LYS A 370 -8.49 -24.40 -8.71
CA LYS A 370 -7.91 -24.20 -10.04
C LYS A 370 -8.08 -22.75 -10.50
N SER A 371 -9.30 -22.25 -10.47
CA SER A 371 -9.66 -20.92 -10.94
C SER A 371 -8.98 -19.80 -10.17
N LEU A 372 -8.94 -19.91 -8.84
CA LEU A 372 -8.31 -18.93 -7.94
C LEU A 372 -6.78 -18.93 -8.06
N SER A 373 -6.19 -20.05 -8.48
CA SER A 373 -4.74 -20.13 -8.72
C SER A 373 -4.30 -19.37 -9.96
N GLN A 374 -5.20 -19.13 -10.91
CA GLN A 374 -4.92 -18.40 -12.15
C GLN A 374 -6.17 -17.67 -12.64
N ILE A 375 -6.55 -16.62 -11.91
CA ILE A 375 -7.69 -15.76 -12.28
C ILE A 375 -7.24 -14.53 -13.07
N ASP A 376 -8.04 -14.14 -14.05
CA ASP A 376 -7.84 -12.93 -14.85
C ASP A 376 -9.13 -12.08 -14.85
N PHE A 377 -9.05 -10.89 -14.26
CA PHE A 377 -10.13 -9.90 -14.24
C PHE A 377 -10.00 -8.85 -15.35
N GLN A 378 -9.10 -9.03 -16.31
CA GLN A 378 -9.01 -8.20 -17.51
C GLN A 378 -10.06 -8.56 -18.55
N THR A 379 -10.45 -9.83 -18.60
CA THR A 379 -11.56 -10.32 -19.43
C THR A 379 -12.77 -10.62 -18.57
N ASN A 380 -13.95 -10.76 -19.17
CA ASN A 380 -15.15 -11.27 -18.48
C ASN A 380 -15.17 -12.79 -18.30
N ASN A 381 -14.17 -13.49 -18.82
CA ASN A 381 -14.11 -14.94 -18.83
C ASN A 381 -13.45 -15.48 -17.55
N TYR A 382 -13.92 -15.01 -16.39
CA TYR A 382 -13.53 -15.56 -15.10
C TYR A 382 -14.72 -16.22 -14.40
N PRO A 383 -14.49 -17.26 -13.59
CA PRO A 383 -15.57 -18.01 -12.95
C PRO A 383 -16.36 -17.17 -11.97
N ARG A 384 -17.67 -17.40 -11.95
CA ARG A 384 -18.64 -16.65 -11.14
C ARG A 384 -19.35 -17.49 -10.10
N ILE A 385 -19.12 -18.79 -10.07
CA ILE A 385 -19.80 -19.70 -9.16
C ILE A 385 -18.80 -20.13 -8.09
N TYR A 386 -19.03 -19.72 -6.85
CA TYR A 386 -18.19 -20.07 -5.70
C TYR A 386 -19.02 -20.52 -4.51
N LEU A 387 -18.52 -21.52 -3.78
CA LEU A 387 -19.06 -21.91 -2.50
C LEU A 387 -18.61 -20.92 -1.42
N VAL A 388 -19.58 -20.46 -0.62
CA VAL A 388 -19.37 -19.59 0.54
C VAL A 388 -19.99 -20.22 1.77
N TYR A 389 -19.49 -19.86 2.95
CA TYR A 389 -19.93 -20.44 4.22
C TYR A 389 -20.29 -19.34 5.19
N ASP A 390 -21.40 -19.51 5.90
CA ASP A 390 -21.73 -18.63 7.02
C ASP A 390 -20.91 -18.97 8.28
N PRO A 391 -21.00 -18.16 9.36
CA PRO A 391 -20.23 -18.40 10.59
C PRO A 391 -20.49 -19.77 11.24
N ASP A 392 -21.64 -20.39 10.97
CA ASP A 392 -21.98 -21.73 11.46
C ASP A 392 -21.49 -22.85 10.51
N PHE A 393 -20.70 -22.49 9.48
CA PHE A 393 -20.19 -23.37 8.42
C PHE A 393 -21.30 -24.00 7.55
N SER A 394 -22.47 -23.40 7.48
CA SER A 394 -23.50 -23.82 6.52
C SER A 394 -23.08 -23.49 5.10
N LEU A 395 -23.38 -24.38 4.17
CA LEU A 395 -23.00 -24.21 2.76
C LEU A 395 -23.96 -23.26 2.05
N HIS A 396 -23.40 -22.26 1.37
CA HIS A 396 -24.10 -21.30 0.52
C HIS A 396 -23.38 -21.17 -0.83
N LEU A 397 -24.00 -20.47 -1.77
CA LEU A 397 -23.46 -20.24 -3.11
C LEU A 397 -23.33 -18.73 -3.35
N LEU A 398 -22.27 -18.31 -4.01
CA LEU A 398 -22.11 -17.01 -4.65
C LEU A 398 -22.19 -17.26 -6.17
N HIS A 399 -23.08 -16.55 -6.86
CA HIS A 399 -23.24 -16.62 -8.31
C HIS A 399 -23.74 -15.29 -8.88
N ASP A 400 -23.48 -15.07 -10.17
CA ASP A 400 -24.01 -13.96 -10.97
C ASP A 400 -25.35 -14.34 -11.60
N ASP A 401 -25.46 -15.58 -12.08
CA ASP A 401 -26.64 -16.10 -12.76
C ASP A 401 -26.93 -17.54 -12.33
N TRP A 402 -28.14 -17.75 -11.81
CA TRP A 402 -28.58 -19.06 -11.35
C TRP A 402 -28.69 -20.07 -12.48
N ASP A 403 -28.98 -19.63 -13.71
CA ASP A 403 -29.15 -20.53 -14.85
C ASP A 403 -27.83 -21.21 -15.25
N ASN A 404 -26.70 -20.53 -15.00
CA ASN A 404 -25.36 -21.05 -15.24
C ASN A 404 -24.89 -22.08 -14.18
N VAL A 405 -25.59 -22.19 -13.05
CA VAL A 405 -25.24 -23.16 -12.00
C VAL A 405 -25.57 -24.59 -12.44
N SER A 406 -24.63 -25.52 -12.25
CA SER A 406 -24.79 -26.93 -12.66
C SER A 406 -25.96 -27.61 -11.95
N ARG A 407 -26.57 -28.60 -12.61
CA ARG A 407 -27.73 -29.33 -12.04
C ARG A 407 -27.39 -30.03 -10.73
N GLU A 408 -26.18 -30.59 -10.61
CA GLU A 408 -25.74 -31.26 -9.38
C GLU A 408 -25.61 -30.25 -8.23
N LEU A 409 -25.06 -29.05 -8.48
CA LEU A 409 -24.97 -28.00 -7.46
C LEU A 409 -26.35 -27.46 -7.08
N LYS A 410 -27.24 -27.25 -8.06
CA LYS A 410 -28.63 -26.82 -7.80
C LYS A 410 -29.35 -27.74 -6.83
N GLN A 411 -29.12 -29.05 -6.91
CA GLN A 411 -29.71 -30.03 -5.99
C GLN A 411 -29.32 -29.81 -4.53
N LEU A 412 -28.08 -29.40 -4.24
CA LEU A 412 -27.64 -29.09 -2.87
C LEU A 412 -28.41 -27.91 -2.24
N PHE A 413 -29.00 -27.07 -3.09
CA PHE A 413 -29.79 -25.90 -2.69
C PHE A 413 -31.28 -26.08 -3.02
N ASN A 414 -31.77 -27.32 -3.06
CA ASN A 414 -33.17 -27.68 -3.34
C ASN A 414 -33.71 -27.12 -4.68
N ASN A 415 -32.83 -26.88 -5.65
CA ASN A 415 -33.12 -26.24 -6.94
C ASN A 415 -33.75 -24.83 -6.83
N GLN A 416 -33.64 -24.19 -5.67
CA GLN A 416 -34.14 -22.83 -5.45
C GLN A 416 -32.99 -21.84 -5.59
N ASN A 417 -33.23 -20.78 -6.35
CA ASN A 417 -32.28 -19.68 -6.48
C ASN A 417 -32.08 -19.02 -5.10
N PRO A 418 -30.85 -19.04 -4.54
CA PRO A 418 -30.55 -18.42 -3.26
C PRO A 418 -30.99 -16.96 -3.21
N THR A 419 -30.84 -16.19 -4.30
CA THR A 419 -31.20 -14.75 -4.32
C THR A 419 -32.68 -14.49 -4.02
N ASN A 420 -33.56 -15.48 -4.22
CA ASN A 420 -35.00 -15.33 -4.06
C ASN A 420 -35.50 -15.72 -2.66
N ARG A 421 -34.61 -16.16 -1.75
CA ARG A 421 -35.01 -16.51 -0.39
C ARG A 421 -35.51 -15.28 0.36
N GLN A 422 -36.50 -15.47 1.23
CA GLN A 422 -37.12 -14.39 2.02
C GLN A 422 -36.09 -13.58 2.83
N GLU A 423 -35.02 -14.23 3.29
CA GLU A 423 -33.91 -13.61 4.01
C GLU A 423 -33.14 -12.52 3.23
N PHE A 424 -33.30 -12.46 1.89
CA PHE A 424 -32.64 -11.48 1.02
C PHE A 424 -33.59 -10.49 0.34
N GLN A 425 -34.91 -10.52 0.59
CA GLN A 425 -35.88 -9.65 -0.08
C GLN A 425 -35.64 -8.13 0.11
N SER A 426 -34.81 -7.75 1.08
CA SER A 426 -34.41 -6.36 1.37
C SER A 426 -32.90 -6.16 1.51
N LYS A 427 -32.08 -7.14 1.12
CA LYS A 427 -30.62 -7.12 1.30
C LYS A 427 -29.91 -7.37 -0.01
N ASP A 428 -28.77 -6.70 -0.21
CA ASP A 428 -27.91 -7.00 -1.35
C ASP A 428 -27.26 -8.38 -1.17
N TYR A 429 -27.48 -9.26 -2.13
CA TYR A 429 -27.00 -10.63 -2.11
C TYR A 429 -25.47 -10.73 -2.07
N PHE A 430 -24.76 -9.89 -2.84
CA PHE A 430 -23.29 -9.88 -2.85
C PHE A 430 -22.74 -9.42 -1.50
N ILE A 431 -23.32 -8.37 -0.92
CA ILE A 431 -22.93 -7.89 0.42
C ILE A 431 -23.09 -9.02 1.43
N LYS A 432 -24.18 -9.77 1.36
CA LYS A 432 -24.45 -10.87 2.30
C LYS A 432 -23.43 -12.02 2.16
N CYS A 433 -23.15 -12.46 0.93
CA CYS A 433 -22.13 -13.49 0.67
C CYS A 433 -20.74 -13.04 1.13
N LEU A 434 -20.35 -11.80 0.84
CA LEU A 434 -19.06 -11.25 1.26
C LEU A 434 -18.98 -11.04 2.77
N SER A 435 -20.08 -10.66 3.43
CA SER A 435 -20.15 -10.51 4.88
C SER A 435 -19.88 -11.85 5.57
N TRP A 436 -20.45 -12.95 5.06
CA TRP A 436 -20.14 -14.29 5.54
C TRP A 436 -18.68 -14.68 5.31
N LEU A 437 -18.16 -14.41 4.10
CA LEU A 437 -16.78 -14.73 3.75
C LEU A 437 -15.76 -14.02 4.66
N ILE A 438 -15.96 -12.73 4.90
CA ILE A 438 -15.08 -11.88 5.72
C ILE A 438 -15.35 -12.07 7.22
N ASP A 439 -16.43 -12.76 7.58
CA ASP A 439 -16.91 -12.98 8.95
C ASP A 439 -17.31 -11.67 9.66
N ILE A 440 -18.13 -10.84 9.00
CA ILE A 440 -18.66 -9.58 9.56
C ILE A 440 -20.18 -9.49 9.43
N LYS A 441 -20.80 -8.59 10.19
CA LYS A 441 -22.25 -8.35 10.10
C LYS A 441 -22.58 -7.61 8.80
N TYR A 442 -23.72 -7.94 8.19
CA TYR A 442 -24.24 -7.27 7.00
C TYR A 442 -24.35 -5.75 7.18
N ASN A 443 -24.92 -5.31 8.31
CA ASN A 443 -25.12 -3.88 8.60
C ASN A 443 -23.78 -3.14 8.70
N ASP A 444 -22.75 -3.78 9.25
CA ASP A 444 -21.42 -3.20 9.38
C ASP A 444 -20.77 -3.04 7.99
N PHE A 445 -20.91 -4.04 7.11
CA PHE A 445 -20.46 -3.95 5.73
C PHE A 445 -21.15 -2.78 5.01
N GLU A 446 -22.47 -2.70 5.10
CA GLU A 446 -23.29 -1.67 4.46
C GLU A 446 -22.95 -0.27 5.00
N GLN A 447 -22.75 -0.14 6.31
CA GLN A 447 -22.31 1.10 6.94
C GLN A 447 -20.95 1.55 6.39
N ILE A 448 -19.95 0.67 6.38
CA ILE A 448 -18.60 1.00 5.86
C ILE A 448 -18.69 1.36 4.37
N MET A 449 -19.50 0.65 3.59
CA MET A 449 -19.71 0.94 2.17
C MET A 449 -20.29 2.34 1.96
N ASN A 450 -21.30 2.72 2.76
CA ASN A 450 -21.93 4.03 2.69
C ASN A 450 -20.98 5.16 3.15
N GLU A 451 -20.28 4.96 4.28
CA GLU A 451 -19.30 5.93 4.82
C GLU A 451 -18.14 6.17 3.85
N THR A 452 -17.68 5.12 3.17
CA THR A 452 -16.60 5.22 2.18
C THR A 452 -17.08 5.66 0.80
N LYS A 453 -18.41 5.75 0.58
CA LYS A 453 -19.03 5.96 -0.73
C LYS A 453 -18.54 4.93 -1.77
N PHE A 454 -18.30 3.70 -1.32
CA PHE A 454 -17.87 2.61 -2.19
C PHE A 454 -19.05 2.04 -2.96
N ILE A 455 -18.89 1.81 -4.26
CA ILE A 455 -19.93 1.25 -5.11
C ILE A 455 -19.59 -0.21 -5.39
N LEU A 456 -20.32 -1.12 -4.75
CA LEU A 456 -20.18 -2.55 -5.00
C LEU A 456 -20.88 -2.90 -6.33
N THR A 457 -20.06 -3.13 -7.36
CA THR A 457 -20.48 -3.80 -8.60
C THR A 457 -20.21 -5.30 -8.48
N GLU A 458 -20.84 -6.08 -9.35
CA GLU A 458 -20.58 -7.51 -9.45
C GLU A 458 -19.07 -7.80 -9.62
N ASN A 459 -18.39 -7.09 -10.53
CA ASN A 459 -16.94 -7.23 -10.73
C ASN A 459 -16.12 -6.96 -9.45
N PHE A 460 -16.48 -5.91 -8.69
CA PHE A 460 -15.81 -5.65 -7.42
C PHE A 460 -16.12 -6.71 -6.35
N ALA A 461 -17.29 -7.33 -6.35
CA ALA A 461 -17.63 -8.40 -5.43
C ALA A 461 -16.70 -9.61 -5.62
N TYR A 462 -16.49 -10.07 -6.86
CA TYR A 462 -15.57 -11.17 -7.13
C TYR A 462 -14.10 -10.80 -6.92
N LYS A 463 -13.71 -9.55 -7.17
CA LYS A 463 -12.37 -9.06 -6.81
C LYS A 463 -12.16 -9.09 -5.30
N LEU A 464 -13.11 -8.64 -4.49
CA LEU A 464 -13.05 -8.71 -3.01
C LEU A 464 -12.99 -10.16 -2.52
N PHE A 465 -13.81 -11.04 -3.10
CA PHE A 465 -13.79 -12.46 -2.81
C PHE A 465 -12.38 -13.04 -3.00
N HIS A 466 -11.79 -12.82 -4.17
CA HIS A 466 -10.46 -13.33 -4.49
C HIS A 466 -9.35 -12.69 -3.63
N ILE A 467 -9.42 -11.38 -3.36
CA ILE A 467 -8.51 -10.69 -2.43
C ILE A 467 -8.55 -11.36 -1.06
N HIS A 468 -9.75 -11.66 -0.55
CA HIS A 468 -9.92 -12.28 0.75
C HIS A 468 -9.36 -13.70 0.80
N GLU A 469 -9.59 -14.51 -0.23
CA GLU A 469 -9.01 -15.86 -0.33
C GLU A 469 -7.47 -15.84 -0.36
N ARG A 470 -6.87 -14.86 -1.03
CA ARG A 470 -5.39 -14.69 -1.01
C ARG A 470 -4.88 -14.31 0.37
N LYS A 471 -5.58 -13.42 1.07
CA LYS A 471 -5.24 -13.09 2.47
C LYS A 471 -5.26 -14.34 3.34
N LEU A 472 -6.31 -15.16 3.24
CA LEU A 472 -6.48 -16.37 4.03
C LEU A 472 -5.45 -17.46 3.72
N THR A 473 -4.99 -17.55 2.47
CA THR A 473 -3.91 -18.48 2.04
C THR A 473 -2.50 -17.93 2.29
N LYS A 474 -2.39 -16.69 2.83
CA LYS A 474 -1.14 -15.97 3.06
C LYS A 474 -0.33 -15.78 1.77
N LEU A 475 -1.03 -15.63 0.64
CA LEU A 475 -0.43 -15.32 -0.65
C LEU A 475 -0.52 -13.82 -0.88
N SER A 476 0.63 -13.15 -1.00
CA SER A 476 0.69 -11.74 -1.38
C SER A 476 0.01 -11.53 -2.74
N LEU A 477 -0.57 -10.35 -2.98
CA LEU A 477 -1.32 -10.06 -4.21
C LEU A 477 -0.60 -9.01 -5.04
N ILE A 478 -0.35 -9.29 -6.33
CA ILE A 478 0.15 -8.28 -7.28
C ILE A 478 -0.92 -8.04 -8.33
N ILE A 479 -1.43 -6.81 -8.41
CA ILE A 479 -2.49 -6.43 -9.34
C ILE A 479 -1.87 -5.72 -10.54
N GLU A 480 -1.89 -6.36 -11.70
CA GLU A 480 -1.54 -5.71 -12.98
C GLU A 480 -2.75 -4.98 -13.54
N GLY A 481 -2.57 -3.76 -14.03
CA GLY A 481 -3.60 -3.08 -14.81
C GLY A 481 -3.30 -1.60 -14.95
N ASP A 482 -4.07 -0.90 -15.78
CA ASP A 482 -3.82 0.52 -16.02
C ASP A 482 -4.21 1.40 -14.82
N THR A 483 -3.75 2.65 -14.85
CA THR A 483 -4.12 3.63 -13.83
C THR A 483 -5.63 3.89 -13.86
N GLY A 484 -6.27 3.93 -12.69
CA GLY A 484 -7.68 4.31 -12.59
C GLY A 484 -8.72 3.19 -12.77
N VAL A 485 -8.30 1.92 -12.74
CA VAL A 485 -9.22 0.75 -12.67
C VAL A 485 -9.73 0.42 -11.24
N GLY A 486 -9.51 1.33 -10.28
CA GLY A 486 -10.06 1.22 -8.91
C GLY A 486 -9.23 0.44 -7.89
N LYS A 487 -7.99 0.02 -8.21
CA LYS A 487 -7.11 -0.81 -7.35
C LYS A 487 -6.97 -0.28 -5.91
N THR A 488 -6.52 0.96 -5.76
CA THR A 488 -6.26 1.57 -4.44
C THR A 488 -7.53 1.70 -3.61
N PHE A 489 -8.63 2.13 -4.24
CA PHE A 489 -9.89 2.36 -3.55
C PHE A 489 -10.50 1.05 -3.06
N LEU A 490 -10.42 -0.01 -3.88
CA LEU A 490 -10.82 -1.37 -3.52
C LEU A 490 -10.06 -1.91 -2.30
N LEU A 491 -8.73 -1.78 -2.29
CA LEU A 491 -7.91 -2.27 -1.18
C LEU A 491 -8.08 -1.44 0.10
N LYS A 492 -8.26 -0.12 -0.04
CA LYS A 492 -8.61 0.74 1.10
C LYS A 492 -9.96 0.33 1.70
N PHE A 493 -10.98 0.11 0.87
CA PHE A 493 -12.29 -0.38 1.33
C PHE A 493 -12.16 -1.74 2.04
N TYR A 494 -11.45 -2.69 1.42
CA TYR A 494 -11.22 -4.02 2.00
C TYR A 494 -10.50 -3.98 3.37
N SER A 495 -9.53 -3.08 3.55
CA SER A 495 -8.82 -2.92 4.84
C SER A 495 -9.74 -2.51 6.00
N LEU A 496 -10.80 -1.76 5.72
CA LEU A 496 -11.78 -1.34 6.72
C LEU A 496 -12.70 -2.51 7.08
N LEU A 497 -13.12 -3.30 6.08
CA LEU A 497 -13.92 -4.50 6.30
C LEU A 497 -13.19 -5.52 7.20
N LEU A 498 -11.89 -5.75 6.96
CA LEU A 498 -11.09 -6.70 7.75
C LEU A 498 -11.07 -6.41 9.24
N ASN A 499 -11.14 -5.13 9.61
CA ASN A 499 -11.05 -4.70 11.01
C ASN A 499 -12.42 -4.31 11.59
N SER A 500 -13.51 -4.49 10.83
CA SER A 500 -14.86 -4.04 11.20
C SER A 500 -15.33 -4.56 12.55
N ASN A 501 -15.15 -5.86 12.84
CA ASN A 501 -15.56 -6.44 14.11
C ASN A 501 -14.84 -5.82 15.32
N ILE A 502 -13.60 -5.38 15.12
CA ILE A 502 -12.79 -4.71 16.15
C ILE A 502 -13.24 -3.25 16.28
N ILE A 503 -13.47 -2.59 15.15
CA ILE A 503 -13.99 -1.20 15.05
C ILE A 503 -15.33 -1.06 15.77
N ASN A 504 -16.25 -2.00 15.53
CA ASN A 504 -17.62 -1.93 16.01
C ASN A 504 -17.84 -2.62 17.37
N ALA A 505 -16.78 -3.16 17.99
CA ALA A 505 -16.85 -3.77 19.31
C ALA A 505 -17.34 -2.76 20.39
N PRO A 506 -17.99 -3.23 21.47
CA PRO A 506 -18.37 -2.38 22.60
C PRO A 506 -17.16 -1.63 23.15
N ILE A 507 -17.34 -0.38 23.58
CA ILE A 507 -16.24 0.52 24.01
C ILE A 507 -15.31 -0.08 25.06
N TYR A 508 -15.87 -0.79 26.03
CA TYR A 508 -15.09 -1.37 27.12
C TYR A 508 -14.22 -2.55 26.68
N ASN A 509 -14.53 -3.16 25.52
CA ASN A 509 -13.80 -4.28 24.94
C ASN A 509 -13.10 -3.93 23.62
N SER A 510 -13.17 -2.67 23.16
CA SER A 510 -12.65 -2.26 21.87
C SER A 510 -11.19 -1.82 21.97
N MET A 511 -10.34 -2.39 21.11
CA MET A 511 -8.95 -1.94 20.88
C MET A 511 -8.88 -0.59 20.13
N ILE A 512 -10.03 -0.03 19.74
CA ILE A 512 -10.09 1.21 18.97
C ILE A 512 -10.08 2.39 19.93
N PRO A 513 -9.29 3.43 19.63
CA PRO A 513 -9.18 4.59 20.48
C PRO A 513 -10.50 5.26 20.90
N ARG A 514 -11.50 5.37 20.00
CA ARG A 514 -12.80 6.03 20.24
C ARG A 514 -12.68 7.27 21.15
N ILE A 515 -11.79 8.18 20.75
CA ILE A 515 -11.26 9.27 21.58
C ILE A 515 -12.39 10.09 22.21
N ARG A 516 -13.37 10.49 21.40
CA ARG A 516 -14.51 11.31 21.84
C ARG A 516 -15.39 10.58 22.86
N GLU A 517 -15.76 9.35 22.57
CA GLU A 517 -16.64 8.57 23.44
C GLU A 517 -15.96 8.23 24.77
N ARG A 518 -14.67 7.87 24.73
CA ARG A 518 -13.89 7.63 25.95
C ARG A 518 -13.71 8.91 26.77
N THR A 519 -13.52 10.05 26.12
CA THR A 519 -13.42 11.33 26.82
C THR A 519 -14.76 11.71 27.44
N SER A 520 -15.87 11.41 26.77
CA SER A 520 -17.22 11.60 27.33
C SER A 520 -17.43 10.76 28.58
N LEU A 521 -17.01 9.50 28.59
CA LEU A 521 -17.08 8.65 29.77
C LEU A 521 -16.18 9.13 30.90
N TRP A 522 -14.94 9.52 30.58
CA TRP A 522 -14.00 10.03 31.57
C TRP A 522 -14.51 11.32 32.24
N LEU A 523 -15.04 12.26 31.44
CA LEU A 523 -15.69 13.46 31.98
C LEU A 523 -16.87 13.11 32.89
N LEU A 524 -17.67 12.12 32.53
CA LEU A 524 -18.78 11.66 33.36
C LEU A 524 -18.31 11.03 34.67
N THR A 525 -17.50 9.97 34.60
CA THR A 525 -17.17 9.15 35.76
C THR A 525 -16.18 9.86 36.68
N THR A 526 -15.07 10.33 36.12
CA THR A 526 -13.92 10.80 36.90
C THR A 526 -14.01 12.28 37.23
N ILE A 527 -14.61 13.10 36.37
CA ILE A 527 -14.66 14.55 36.58
C ILE A 527 -15.98 14.98 37.23
N ILE A 528 -17.12 14.62 36.65
CA ILE A 528 -18.42 15.03 37.16
C ILE A 528 -18.76 14.25 38.44
N SER A 529 -18.82 12.92 38.37
CA SER A 529 -19.28 12.11 39.51
C SER A 529 -18.25 12.03 40.64
N ASP A 530 -16.96 11.87 40.34
CA ASP A 530 -15.95 11.69 41.41
C ASP A 530 -15.38 13.01 41.98
N ILE A 531 -15.37 14.11 41.21
CA ILE A 531 -14.76 15.39 41.65
C ILE A 531 -15.83 16.45 41.89
N LEU A 532 -16.65 16.78 40.89
CA LEU A 532 -17.59 17.92 40.99
C LEU A 532 -18.79 17.64 41.90
N GLU A 533 -19.37 16.44 41.87
CA GLU A 533 -20.52 16.09 42.75
C GLU A 533 -20.15 16.08 44.24
N ASN A 534 -18.87 15.90 44.57
CA ASN A 534 -18.36 16.02 45.93
C ASN A 534 -18.16 17.48 46.37
N GLU A 535 -18.26 18.45 45.45
CA GLU A 535 -18.00 19.88 45.66
C GLU A 535 -19.20 20.73 45.20
N ILE A 536 -20.24 20.75 46.03
CA ILE A 536 -21.58 21.31 45.70
C ILE A 536 -21.52 22.74 45.14
N ASN A 537 -20.66 23.61 45.68
CA ASN A 537 -20.53 25.00 45.23
C ASN A 537 -19.95 25.11 43.80
N LEU A 538 -18.96 24.28 43.49
CA LEU A 538 -18.36 24.21 42.15
C LEU A 538 -19.35 23.63 41.15
N LEU A 539 -20.05 22.57 41.53
CA LEU A 539 -21.09 21.96 40.70
C LEU A 539 -22.19 22.95 40.32
N ASN A 540 -22.67 23.75 41.28
CA ASN A 540 -23.68 24.78 41.00
C ASN A 540 -23.18 25.85 40.03
N THR A 541 -21.96 26.33 40.23
CA THR A 541 -21.35 27.33 39.36
C THR A 541 -21.18 26.78 37.94
N PHE A 542 -20.79 25.50 37.82
CA PHE A 542 -20.68 24.81 36.55
C PHE A 542 -22.04 24.68 35.83
N LEU A 543 -23.07 24.18 36.52
CA LEU A 543 -24.40 24.02 35.94
C LEU A 543 -24.96 25.37 35.45
N ASN A 544 -24.76 26.46 36.23
CA ASN A 544 -25.20 27.80 35.84
C ASN A 544 -24.46 28.35 34.62
N ARG A 545 -23.15 28.12 34.49
CA ARG A 545 -22.37 28.58 33.32
C ARG A 545 -22.66 27.78 32.05
N VAL A 546 -22.96 26.49 32.17
CA VAL A 546 -23.15 25.60 31.02
C VAL A 546 -24.59 25.64 30.49
N LYS A 547 -25.58 25.95 31.35
CA LYS A 547 -27.01 26.05 31.01
C LYS A 547 -27.30 26.81 29.68
N PRO A 548 -26.85 28.07 29.48
CA PRO A 548 -27.19 28.81 28.26
C PRO A 548 -26.69 28.14 26.97
N GLU A 549 -25.51 27.53 27.01
CA GLU A 549 -24.89 26.91 25.82
C GLU A 549 -25.53 25.58 25.45
N LEU A 550 -25.97 24.78 26.43
CA LEU A 550 -26.68 23.52 26.18
C LEU A 550 -28.16 23.70 25.84
N THR A 551 -28.80 24.78 26.31
CA THR A 551 -30.22 25.07 26.01
C THR A 551 -30.47 25.51 24.56
N GLY A 552 -29.41 25.84 23.79
CA GLY A 552 -29.49 26.17 22.36
C GLY A 552 -29.59 24.96 21.43
N PHE A 553 -29.45 23.73 21.94
CA PHE A 553 -29.60 22.47 21.19
C PHE A 553 -31.00 21.87 21.49
N ASP A 554 -31.84 21.69 20.47
CA ASP A 554 -33.31 21.48 20.46
C ASP A 554 -33.96 20.38 21.36
N ASN A 555 -33.25 19.75 22.31
CA ASN A 555 -33.77 18.66 23.16
C ASN A 555 -34.04 19.05 24.63
N TYR A 556 -33.74 20.28 25.07
CA TYR A 556 -33.99 20.69 26.46
C TYR A 556 -35.50 20.69 26.80
N ASN A 557 -36.35 21.11 25.86
CA ASN A 557 -37.80 21.26 26.10
C ASN A 557 -38.54 19.92 26.31
N GLN A 558 -38.11 18.82 25.68
CA GLN A 558 -38.73 17.49 25.89
C GLN A 558 -38.36 16.88 27.24
N ILE A 559 -37.12 17.07 27.69
CA ILE A 559 -36.62 16.51 28.96
C ILE A 559 -37.07 17.38 30.15
N ALA A 560 -37.15 18.70 29.96
CA ALA A 560 -37.75 19.62 30.93
C ALA A 560 -39.24 19.32 31.19
N GLY A 561 -39.98 18.84 30.18
CA GLY A 561 -41.37 18.42 30.32
C GLY A 561 -41.54 17.22 31.28
N LEU A 562 -40.75 16.16 31.09
CA LEU A 562 -40.75 14.97 31.96
C LEU A 562 -40.30 15.29 33.40
N ALA A 563 -39.32 16.16 33.55
CA ALA A 563 -38.80 16.53 34.86
C ALA A 563 -39.71 17.51 35.63
N ALA A 564 -40.46 18.36 34.93
CA ALA A 564 -41.52 19.18 35.53
C ALA A 564 -42.68 18.32 36.07
N GLU A 565 -42.96 17.19 35.42
CA GLU A 565 -43.99 16.23 35.83
C GLU A 565 -43.53 15.42 37.06
N LEU A 566 -42.26 15.01 37.10
CA LEU A 566 -41.64 14.33 38.25
C LEU A 566 -41.54 15.24 39.48
N ASN A 567 -41.14 16.51 39.32
CA ASN A 567 -41.13 17.50 40.40
C ASN A 567 -42.55 17.79 40.94
N ARG A 568 -43.57 17.80 40.07
CA ARG A 568 -44.98 17.88 40.50
C ARG A 568 -45.41 16.67 41.32
N GLU A 569 -44.99 15.46 40.96
CA GLU A 569 -45.29 14.24 41.73
C GLU A 569 -44.56 14.19 43.08
N MET A 570 -43.27 14.52 43.11
CA MET A 570 -42.48 14.53 44.34
C MET A 570 -42.90 15.63 45.31
N SER A 571 -43.37 16.77 44.81
CA SER A 571 -43.96 17.85 45.61
C SER A 571 -45.35 17.46 46.16
N LYS A 572 -46.15 16.67 45.41
CA LYS A 572 -47.41 16.07 45.91
C LYS A 572 -47.19 15.03 47.01
N LEU A 573 -46.05 14.34 47.02
CA LEU A 573 -45.68 13.36 48.05
C LEU A 573 -45.05 13.99 49.31
N GLY A 574 -44.90 15.32 49.37
CA GLY A 574 -44.36 16.02 50.55
C GLY A 574 -42.87 15.82 50.79
N LEU A 575 -42.12 15.36 49.78
CA LEU A 575 -40.70 15.01 49.88
C LEU A 575 -39.73 16.16 49.54
N ILE A 576 -40.24 17.33 49.15
CA ILE A 576 -39.42 18.49 48.75
C ILE A 576 -39.97 19.76 49.43
N GLN A 577 -39.11 20.48 50.18
CA GLN A 577 -39.42 21.81 50.72
C GLN A 577 -39.18 22.91 49.66
N PRO A 578 -39.95 24.03 49.62
CA PRO A 578 -39.96 24.94 48.48
C PRO A 578 -38.77 25.90 48.34
N ASN A 579 -37.71 25.82 49.15
CA ASN A 579 -36.62 26.81 49.14
C ASN A 579 -35.25 26.18 49.45
N THR A 580 -34.81 25.25 48.62
CA THR A 580 -33.40 24.83 48.54
C THR A 580 -32.96 24.88 47.09
N GLU A 581 -32.68 26.08 46.57
CA GLU A 581 -31.92 26.32 45.35
C GLU A 581 -30.47 25.89 45.57
N LEU A 582 -30.20 24.59 45.54
CA LEU A 582 -28.84 24.13 45.79
C LEU A 582 -28.26 23.23 44.70
N ILE A 583 -29.01 22.66 43.76
CA ILE A 583 -28.53 21.97 42.53
C ILE A 583 -29.69 21.93 41.51
N ASP A 584 -29.45 22.09 40.19
CA ASP A 584 -30.43 21.82 39.11
C ASP A 584 -30.32 20.33 38.68
N PRO A 585 -31.10 19.40 39.28
CA PRO A 585 -30.93 17.96 39.07
C PRO A 585 -31.31 17.52 37.65
N ILE A 586 -32.14 18.32 36.97
CA ILE A 586 -32.64 18.05 35.62
C ILE A 586 -31.50 18.27 34.62
N LEU A 587 -30.83 19.43 34.73
CA LEU A 587 -29.70 19.74 33.87
C LEU A 587 -28.52 18.79 34.12
N LEU A 588 -28.24 18.44 35.37
CA LEU A 588 -27.21 17.45 35.70
C LEU A 588 -27.52 16.08 35.09
N GLY A 589 -28.76 15.58 35.25
CA GLY A 589 -29.20 14.32 34.65
C GLY A 589 -29.12 14.32 33.13
N TYR A 590 -29.43 15.45 32.48
CA TYR A 590 -29.27 15.61 31.03
C TYR A 590 -27.80 15.52 30.58
N ILE A 591 -26.89 16.21 31.30
CA ILE A 591 -25.46 16.17 31.02
C ILE A 591 -24.92 14.75 31.18
N GLN A 592 -25.24 14.10 32.30
CA GLN A 592 -24.83 12.72 32.57
C GLN A 592 -25.34 11.75 31.51
N TYR A 593 -26.62 11.84 31.12
CA TYR A 593 -27.20 11.01 30.07
C TYR A 593 -26.55 11.24 28.72
N SER A 594 -26.30 12.50 28.36
CA SER A 594 -25.70 12.88 27.08
C SER A 594 -24.24 12.43 26.97
N LEU A 595 -23.46 12.53 28.04
CA LEU A 595 -22.09 11.97 28.11
C LEU A 595 -22.10 10.44 28.05
N LYS A 596 -22.99 9.79 28.81
CA LYS A 596 -23.13 8.31 28.82
C LYS A 596 -23.55 7.76 27.45
N SER A 597 -24.33 8.55 26.71
CA SER A 597 -24.86 8.20 25.39
C SER A 597 -24.06 8.83 24.23
N TYR A 598 -22.89 9.42 24.51
CA TYR A 598 -21.95 10.00 23.54
C TYR A 598 -22.54 11.04 22.59
N ARG A 599 -23.54 11.81 23.06
CA ARG A 599 -24.28 12.77 22.21
C ARG A 599 -23.53 14.08 21.95
N TYR A 600 -22.53 14.39 22.78
CA TYR A 600 -21.77 15.62 22.65
C TYR A 600 -20.67 15.51 21.59
N ASN A 601 -20.57 16.55 20.74
CA ASN A 601 -19.48 16.70 19.79
C ASN A 601 -18.22 17.25 20.48
N ASN A 602 -17.12 17.34 19.73
CA ASN A 602 -15.84 17.80 20.26
C ASN A 602 -15.91 19.22 20.83
N ASP A 603 -16.68 20.12 20.21
CA ASP A 603 -16.84 21.50 20.67
C ASP A 603 -17.51 21.58 22.04
N ILE A 604 -18.58 20.80 22.25
CA ILE A 604 -19.26 20.75 23.55
C ILE A 604 -18.33 20.14 24.60
N LEU A 605 -17.62 19.04 24.31
CA LEU A 605 -16.69 18.43 25.28
C LEU A 605 -15.58 19.40 25.69
N ARG A 606 -15.04 20.16 24.72
CA ARG A 606 -14.08 21.24 24.95
C ARG A 606 -14.65 22.34 25.84
N TYR A 607 -15.86 22.81 25.54
CA TYR A 607 -16.52 23.83 26.32
C TYR A 607 -16.73 23.37 27.77
N LEU A 608 -17.19 22.13 27.98
CA LEU A 608 -17.36 21.54 29.30
C LEU A 608 -16.04 21.52 30.06
N TRP A 609 -14.97 20.96 29.48
CA TRP A 609 -13.67 20.89 30.13
C TRP A 609 -13.10 22.27 30.49
N LYS A 610 -13.11 23.20 29.53
CA LYS A 610 -12.65 24.57 29.74
C LYS A 610 -13.41 25.25 30.86
N THR A 611 -14.72 25.08 30.91
CA THR A 611 -15.58 25.67 31.94
C THR A 611 -15.27 25.09 33.32
N ILE A 612 -15.17 23.76 33.43
CA ILE A 612 -14.82 23.07 34.67
C ILE A 612 -13.48 23.57 35.22
N LEU A 613 -12.45 23.61 34.37
CA LEU A 613 -11.11 23.98 34.81
C LEU A 613 -11.00 25.47 35.18
N THR A 614 -11.69 26.35 34.44
CA THR A 614 -11.73 27.79 34.73
C THR A 614 -12.39 28.03 36.09
N ILE A 615 -13.56 27.43 36.34
CA ILE A 615 -14.27 27.56 37.63
C ILE A 615 -13.40 27.02 38.78
N ALA A 616 -12.79 25.85 38.62
CA ALA A 616 -11.91 25.30 39.64
C ALA A 616 -10.74 26.23 39.94
N SER A 617 -10.13 26.85 38.91
CA SER A 617 -9.01 27.77 39.09
C SER A 617 -9.39 29.08 39.78
N GLU A 618 -10.62 29.55 39.62
CA GLU A 618 -11.13 30.77 40.24
C GLU A 618 -11.50 30.58 41.71
N ASN A 619 -11.88 29.37 42.12
CA ASN A 619 -12.44 29.09 43.45
C ASN A 619 -11.49 28.29 44.33
N GLU A 620 -10.87 27.21 43.83
CA GLU A 620 -10.05 26.29 44.62
C GLU A 620 -8.87 25.71 43.82
N MET A 621 -7.69 26.30 43.99
CA MET A 621 -6.48 25.92 43.25
C MET A 621 -6.06 24.45 43.46
N ASN A 622 -6.34 23.86 44.64
CA ASN A 622 -6.08 22.45 44.90
C ASN A 622 -6.93 21.52 44.02
N ILE A 623 -8.19 21.87 43.77
CA ILE A 623 -9.08 21.12 42.87
C ILE A 623 -8.62 21.30 41.43
N ALA A 624 -8.23 22.52 41.03
CA ALA A 624 -7.65 22.77 39.72
C ALA A 624 -6.41 21.89 39.47
N GLN A 625 -5.50 21.78 40.44
CA GLN A 625 -4.33 20.89 40.34
C GLN A 625 -4.72 19.40 40.22
N LYS A 626 -5.72 18.93 40.97
CA LYS A 626 -6.24 17.56 40.84
C LYS A 626 -6.79 17.29 39.45
N LEU A 627 -7.57 18.22 38.88
CA LEU A 627 -8.12 18.12 37.52
C LEU A 627 -7.02 18.07 36.46
N ILE A 628 -6.01 18.94 36.59
CA ILE A 628 -4.85 18.98 35.69
C ILE A 628 -4.11 17.63 35.70
N HIS A 629 -3.90 17.06 36.89
CA HIS A 629 -3.26 15.76 37.03
C HIS A 629 -4.11 14.63 36.42
N ALA A 630 -5.42 14.61 36.71
CA ALA A 630 -6.35 13.62 36.19
C ALA A 630 -6.40 13.62 34.65
N LEU A 631 -6.35 14.80 34.01
CA LEU A 631 -6.29 14.91 32.56
C LEU A 631 -4.99 14.31 31.99
N ARG A 632 -3.84 14.68 32.57
CA ARG A 632 -2.53 14.21 32.09
C ARG A 632 -2.41 12.70 32.24
N GLU A 633 -2.85 12.17 33.38
CA GLU A 633 -2.89 10.73 33.64
C GLU A 633 -3.82 10.02 32.64
N TYR A 634 -5.05 10.53 32.46
CA TYR A 634 -6.01 9.98 31.51
C TYR A 634 -5.43 9.90 30.11
N ILE A 635 -4.93 11.02 29.55
CA ILE A 635 -4.38 11.04 28.19
C ILE A 635 -3.17 10.11 28.06
N THR A 636 -2.27 10.11 29.04
CA THR A 636 -1.09 9.23 29.02
C THR A 636 -1.51 7.76 29.01
N LEU A 637 -2.48 7.38 29.83
CA LEU A 637 -3.04 6.02 29.84
C LEU A 637 -3.77 5.70 28.53
N GLN A 638 -4.46 6.66 27.91
CA GLN A 638 -5.08 6.44 26.59
C GLN A 638 -4.01 6.17 25.53
N LEU A 639 -2.94 6.95 25.47
CA LEU A 639 -1.86 6.76 24.50
C LEU A 639 -1.11 5.42 24.68
N ILE A 640 -0.95 4.97 25.93
CA ILE A 640 -0.32 3.68 26.24
C ILE A 640 -1.25 2.51 25.90
N ASN A 641 -2.53 2.60 26.31
CA ASN A 641 -3.48 1.50 26.16
C ASN A 641 -4.06 1.39 24.74
N PHE A 642 -3.98 2.44 23.93
CA PHE A 642 -4.47 2.48 22.56
C PHE A 642 -3.36 2.92 21.59
N PRO A 643 -2.45 2.01 21.19
CA PRO A 643 -1.33 2.32 20.28
C PRO A 643 -1.73 2.84 18.90
N LEU A 644 -3.01 2.71 18.53
CA LEU A 644 -3.59 3.31 17.33
C LEU A 644 -3.83 4.82 17.43
N ILE A 645 -3.79 5.41 18.64
CA ILE A 645 -3.81 6.87 18.76
C ILE A 645 -2.50 7.41 18.20
N GLU A 646 -2.61 8.34 17.28
CA GLU A 646 -1.49 9.12 16.77
C GLU A 646 -1.57 10.53 17.38
N PRO A 647 -0.86 10.79 18.49
CA PRO A 647 -0.88 12.11 19.10
C PRO A 647 -0.19 13.12 18.19
N SER A 648 -0.77 14.31 18.07
CA SER A 648 -0.15 15.42 17.33
C SER A 648 1.26 15.71 17.85
N PHE A 649 2.14 16.24 17.00
CA PHE A 649 3.48 16.63 17.41
C PHE A 649 3.44 17.61 18.59
N HIS A 650 2.49 18.55 18.58
CA HIS A 650 2.29 19.52 19.66
C HIS A 650 1.86 18.85 20.96
N LEU A 651 0.90 17.92 20.93
CA LEU A 651 0.48 17.16 22.11
C LEU A 651 1.65 16.41 22.75
N GLN A 652 2.50 15.78 21.94
CA GLN A 652 3.69 15.07 22.44
C GLN A 652 4.65 16.03 23.16
N GLN A 653 4.87 17.22 22.62
CA GLN A 653 5.70 18.24 23.27
C GLN A 653 5.11 18.69 24.61
N LEU A 654 3.81 18.96 24.64
CA LEU A 654 3.10 19.37 25.86
C LEU A 654 3.19 18.29 26.94
N LEU A 655 2.99 17.01 26.59
CA LEU A 655 3.06 15.89 27.54
C LEU A 655 4.48 15.60 28.05
N ASN A 656 5.52 15.93 27.28
CA ASN A 656 6.93 15.70 27.65
C ASN A 656 7.54 16.80 28.54
N THR A 657 6.83 17.89 28.81
CA THR A 657 7.35 18.96 29.69
C THR A 657 7.47 18.50 31.15
N SER A 658 8.61 18.80 31.78
CA SER A 658 8.97 18.36 33.14
C SER A 658 8.25 19.13 34.26
N TYR A 659 7.58 20.23 33.94
CA TYR A 659 6.86 21.09 34.90
C TYR A 659 5.39 20.70 35.02
N SER A 660 4.76 21.07 36.14
CA SER A 660 3.30 20.91 36.32
C SER A 660 2.58 21.82 35.31
N PRO A 661 1.60 21.32 34.53
CA PRO A 661 0.89 22.13 33.54
C PRO A 661 0.17 23.31 34.20
N THR A 662 0.19 24.48 33.55
CA THR A 662 -0.70 25.58 33.94
C THR A 662 -2.12 25.31 33.45
N VAL A 663 -3.11 26.04 33.97
CA VAL A 663 -4.52 25.95 33.52
C VAL A 663 -4.64 26.10 31.99
N GLN A 664 -3.90 27.06 31.41
CA GLN A 664 -3.91 27.28 29.96
C GLN A 664 -3.31 26.10 29.19
N ILE A 665 -2.19 25.56 29.66
CA ILE A 665 -1.55 24.39 29.04
C ILE A 665 -2.46 23.16 29.14
N SER A 666 -3.21 22.99 30.22
CA SER A 666 -4.16 21.88 30.35
C SER A 666 -5.39 21.99 29.45
N ILE A 667 -5.87 23.20 29.17
CA ILE A 667 -6.90 23.41 28.14
C ILE A 667 -6.33 23.05 26.77
N GLU A 668 -5.10 23.49 26.49
CA GLU A 668 -4.42 23.21 25.23
C GLU A 668 -4.14 21.71 25.03
N ILE A 669 -3.70 20.99 26.07
CA ILE A 669 -3.53 19.53 26.04
C ILE A 669 -4.85 18.82 25.70
N PHE A 670 -5.97 19.25 26.30
CA PHE A 670 -7.28 18.65 26.02
C PHE A 670 -7.75 18.93 24.59
N ASP A 671 -7.57 20.18 24.13
CA ASP A 671 -7.88 20.61 22.77
C ASP A 671 -7.08 19.79 21.75
N GLU A 672 -5.76 19.69 21.94
CA GLU A 672 -4.88 18.88 21.10
C GLU A 672 -5.26 17.40 21.10
N TYR A 673 -5.61 16.84 22.26
CA TYR A 673 -6.01 15.44 22.35
C TYR A 673 -7.30 15.14 21.58
N ILE A 674 -8.35 15.95 21.74
CA ILE A 674 -9.64 15.68 21.08
C ILE A 674 -9.67 16.09 19.61
N LEU A 675 -9.05 17.22 19.26
CA LEU A 675 -9.17 17.81 17.93
C LEU A 675 -8.07 17.37 16.97
N HIS A 676 -6.88 17.06 17.49
CA HIS A 676 -5.67 16.88 16.67
C HIS A 676 -5.03 15.51 16.80
N SER A 677 -5.50 14.64 17.69
CA SER A 677 -5.08 13.24 17.70
C SER A 677 -5.73 12.46 16.54
N GLY A 678 -4.89 11.83 15.73
CA GLY A 678 -5.31 10.95 14.65
C GLY A 678 -5.53 9.51 15.11
N ILE A 679 -6.05 8.69 14.20
CA ILE A 679 -6.03 7.23 14.30
C ILE A 679 -5.07 6.73 13.23
N LYS A 680 -4.04 5.99 13.64
CA LYS A 680 -3.10 5.35 12.72
C LYS A 680 -3.86 4.52 11.69
N PRO A 681 -3.47 4.56 10.42
CA PRO A 681 -4.19 3.84 9.38
C PRO A 681 -4.00 2.32 9.52
N VAL A 682 -5.00 1.55 9.07
CA VAL A 682 -4.88 0.10 8.83
C VAL A 682 -4.56 -0.23 7.36
N PHE A 683 -4.52 0.80 6.51
CA PHE A 683 -4.13 0.74 5.11
C PHE A 683 -2.96 1.69 4.86
N TYR A 684 -1.80 1.12 4.57
CA TYR A 684 -0.60 1.86 4.25
C TYR A 684 -0.36 1.79 2.75
N ARG A 685 -0.15 2.94 2.11
CA ARG A 685 0.17 3.03 0.68
C ARG A 685 1.50 3.72 0.49
N LEU A 686 2.35 3.11 -0.33
CA LEU A 686 3.56 3.75 -0.86
C LEU A 686 3.50 3.75 -2.37
N LEU A 687 3.60 4.93 -2.99
CA LEU A 687 3.72 5.08 -4.43
C LEU A 687 5.19 4.98 -4.81
N LEU A 688 5.53 4.01 -5.66
CA LEU A 688 6.91 3.82 -6.09
C LEU A 688 7.28 4.65 -7.30
N HIS A 689 8.56 5.02 -7.34
CA HIS A 689 9.22 5.61 -8.50
C HIS A 689 10.69 5.16 -8.50
N PRO A 690 11.44 5.36 -9.60
CA PRO A 690 12.83 4.89 -9.73
C PRO A 690 13.83 5.46 -8.71
N GLY A 691 13.44 6.48 -7.95
CA GLY A 691 14.30 7.14 -6.95
C GLY A 691 14.14 6.58 -5.54
N ILE A 692 13.20 5.67 -5.30
CA ILE A 692 13.03 5.06 -3.98
C ILE A 692 14.11 4.01 -3.74
N THR A 693 14.79 4.15 -2.61
CA THR A 693 15.88 3.26 -2.16
C THR A 693 15.40 2.19 -1.19
N GLU A 694 16.22 1.15 -0.96
CA GLU A 694 15.92 0.11 0.04
C GLU A 694 15.78 0.71 1.45
N ASP A 695 16.66 1.65 1.84
CA ASP A 695 16.59 2.34 3.14
C ASP A 695 15.26 3.09 3.34
N GLN A 696 14.75 3.75 2.29
CA GLN A 696 13.45 4.43 2.35
C GLN A 696 12.29 3.44 2.46
N LEU A 697 12.38 2.28 1.81
CA LEU A 697 11.40 1.20 1.97
C LEU A 697 11.44 0.62 3.38
N GLU A 698 12.62 0.44 3.96
CA GLU A 698 12.78 0.00 5.34
C GLU A 698 12.20 1.02 6.32
N GLN A 699 12.52 2.31 6.16
CA GLN A 699 11.96 3.40 6.99
C GLN A 699 10.42 3.45 6.92
N PHE A 700 9.84 3.14 5.76
CA PHE A 700 8.38 3.01 5.62
C PHE A 700 7.85 1.76 6.34
N MET A 701 8.55 0.62 6.25
CA MET A 701 8.10 -0.65 6.79
C MET A 701 8.30 -0.83 8.30
N LEU A 702 9.35 -0.26 8.88
CA LEU A 702 9.70 -0.40 10.30
C LEU A 702 8.54 -0.03 11.25
N PRO A 703 7.93 1.17 11.18
CA PRO A 703 6.81 1.52 12.07
C PRO A 703 5.59 0.63 11.85
N ILE A 704 5.34 0.19 10.62
CA ILE A 704 4.24 -0.74 10.29
C ILE A 704 4.49 -2.11 10.93
N CYS A 705 5.72 -2.61 10.83
CA CYS A 705 6.11 -3.88 11.44
C CYS A 705 6.04 -3.83 12.96
N GLN A 706 6.43 -2.70 13.57
CA GLN A 706 6.28 -2.49 15.00
C GLN A 706 4.80 -2.52 15.42
N LEU A 707 3.95 -1.75 14.74
CA LEU A 707 2.52 -1.72 15.01
C LEU A 707 1.87 -3.11 14.85
N ALA A 708 2.23 -3.85 13.80
CA ALA A 708 1.72 -5.19 13.56
C ALA A 708 2.11 -6.18 14.68
N ARG A 709 3.31 -6.05 15.26
CA ARG A 709 3.75 -6.87 16.40
C ARG A 709 3.03 -6.48 17.69
N GLU A 710 2.80 -5.20 17.90
CA GLU A 710 2.06 -4.68 19.06
C GLU A 710 0.57 -5.07 19.01
N LEU A 711 -0.02 -5.09 17.81
CA LEU A 711 -1.46 -5.31 17.59
C LEU A 711 -1.72 -6.56 16.73
N SER A 712 -1.44 -7.75 17.29
CA SER A 712 -1.57 -9.04 16.57
C SER A 712 -2.99 -9.35 16.06
N ASN A 713 -4.02 -8.72 16.65
CA ASN A 713 -5.41 -8.95 16.28
C ASN A 713 -5.88 -8.03 15.14
N ILE A 714 -5.09 -7.01 14.78
CA ILE A 714 -5.42 -6.08 13.70
C ILE A 714 -4.71 -6.55 12.43
N GLU A 715 -5.45 -6.56 11.33
CA GLU A 715 -4.92 -6.89 10.02
C GLU A 715 -4.51 -5.59 9.31
N LEU A 716 -3.23 -5.47 8.99
CA LEU A 716 -2.69 -4.33 8.26
C LEU A 716 -2.56 -4.67 6.78
N VAL A 717 -3.10 -3.80 5.92
CA VAL A 717 -2.93 -3.92 4.47
C VAL A 717 -1.84 -2.94 4.04
N VAL A 718 -0.76 -3.48 3.47
CA VAL A 718 0.33 -2.67 2.90
C VAL A 718 0.26 -2.77 1.39
N PHE A 719 0.09 -1.63 0.74
CA PHE A 719 -0.10 -1.50 -0.70
C PHE A 719 1.04 -0.72 -1.34
N PHE A 720 1.83 -1.39 -2.16
CA PHE A 720 2.88 -0.77 -2.97
C PHE A 720 2.34 -0.49 -4.38
N ASP A 721 2.22 0.78 -4.74
CA ASP A 721 1.68 1.19 -6.04
C ASP A 721 2.82 1.37 -7.04
N GLU A 722 2.62 0.92 -8.28
CA GLU A 722 3.60 0.99 -9.36
C GLU A 722 4.92 0.25 -9.07
N VAL A 723 4.87 -0.96 -8.48
CA VAL A 723 6.04 -1.72 -8.01
C VAL A 723 7.12 -1.88 -9.08
N ASN A 724 6.71 -2.12 -10.32
CA ASN A 724 7.63 -2.34 -11.42
C ASN A 724 8.29 -1.07 -11.97
N THR A 725 8.09 0.11 -11.38
CA THR A 725 8.93 1.29 -11.63
C THR A 725 10.12 1.39 -10.68
N SER A 726 10.14 0.57 -9.62
CA SER A 726 11.17 0.62 -8.58
C SER A 726 12.46 -0.10 -9.00
N SER A 727 13.58 0.40 -8.50
CA SER A 727 14.88 -0.26 -8.53
C SER A 727 15.07 -1.33 -7.45
N CYS A 728 14.09 -1.55 -6.56
CA CYS A 728 14.19 -2.43 -5.39
C CYS A 728 13.42 -3.77 -5.57
N LEU A 729 13.41 -4.32 -6.79
CA LEU A 729 12.62 -5.52 -7.11
C LEU A 729 13.11 -6.78 -6.39
N GLY A 730 14.41 -6.84 -6.04
CA GLY A 730 14.95 -7.89 -5.17
C GLY A 730 14.29 -7.89 -3.80
N LEU A 731 14.22 -6.72 -3.16
CA LEU A 731 13.60 -6.56 -1.83
C LEU A 731 12.10 -6.89 -1.85
N PHE A 732 11.38 -6.47 -2.90
CA PHE A 732 9.97 -6.86 -3.06
C PHE A 732 9.79 -8.36 -3.22
N LYS A 733 10.68 -9.04 -3.96
CA LYS A 733 10.66 -10.50 -4.06
C LYS A 733 10.78 -11.14 -2.68
N GLU A 734 11.72 -10.67 -1.87
CA GLU A 734 11.92 -11.18 -0.51
C GLU A 734 10.67 -10.98 0.35
N MET A 735 10.14 -9.76 0.41
CA MET A 735 8.98 -9.42 1.23
C MET A 735 7.73 -10.22 0.83
N PHE A 736 7.47 -10.36 -0.47
CA PHE A 736 6.24 -10.97 -0.99
C PHE A 736 6.29 -12.50 -0.99
N MET A 737 7.46 -13.10 -1.23
CA MET A 737 7.64 -14.56 -1.33
C MET A 737 8.17 -15.17 -0.04
N ASP A 738 9.26 -14.63 0.49
CA ASP A 738 9.99 -15.21 1.62
C ASP A 738 9.47 -14.65 2.97
N ARG A 739 8.64 -13.59 2.95
CA ARG A 739 8.06 -12.93 4.13
C ARG A 739 9.14 -12.45 5.11
N THR A 740 10.22 -11.94 4.56
CA THR A 740 11.36 -11.37 5.31
C THR A 740 11.72 -9.98 4.77
N LEU A 741 12.38 -9.18 5.60
CA LEU A 741 12.96 -7.87 5.24
C LEU A 741 14.43 -7.88 5.68
N HIS A 742 15.35 -7.89 4.72
CA HIS A 742 16.79 -8.05 4.96
C HIS A 742 17.12 -9.27 5.84
N GLY A 743 16.40 -10.37 5.63
CA GLY A 743 16.54 -11.63 6.36
C GLY A 743 15.76 -11.74 7.67
N ASN A 744 15.11 -10.66 8.13
CA ASN A 744 14.29 -10.66 9.35
C ASN A 744 12.82 -10.98 9.06
N ASP A 745 12.19 -11.85 9.86
CA ASP A 745 10.80 -12.25 9.66
C ASP A 745 9.81 -11.08 9.78
N LEU A 746 8.92 -10.98 8.79
CA LEU A 746 7.82 -10.01 8.77
C LEU A 746 6.61 -10.53 9.57
N PRO A 747 5.89 -9.63 10.27
CA PRO A 747 4.68 -10.00 11.02
C PRO A 747 3.61 -10.70 10.16
N LYS A 748 2.94 -11.69 10.75
CA LYS A 748 1.97 -12.54 10.03
C LYS A 748 0.66 -11.83 9.68
N ASN A 749 0.26 -10.83 10.46
CA ASN A 749 -0.93 -9.99 10.30
C ASN A 749 -0.73 -8.80 9.34
N ILE A 750 0.31 -8.83 8.50
CA ILE A 750 0.47 -7.92 7.37
C ILE A 750 0.07 -8.63 6.08
N PHE A 751 -0.90 -8.07 5.36
CA PHE A 751 -1.27 -8.50 4.02
C PHE A 751 -0.61 -7.61 2.98
N PHE A 752 0.38 -8.17 2.25
CA PHE A 752 1.09 -7.45 1.21
C PHE A 752 0.32 -7.47 -0.11
N THR A 753 0.13 -6.28 -0.64
CA THR A 753 -0.52 -6.04 -1.92
C THR A 753 0.36 -5.09 -2.74
N ALA A 754 0.35 -5.27 -4.05
CA ALA A 754 1.06 -4.43 -4.98
C ALA A 754 0.20 -4.12 -6.19
N ALA A 755 0.49 -3.01 -6.86
CA ALA A 755 0.04 -2.77 -8.22
C ALA A 755 1.23 -2.59 -9.14
N ILE A 756 1.08 -3.06 -10.37
CA ILE A 756 2.06 -2.87 -11.44
C ILE A 756 1.35 -2.35 -12.69
N ASN A 757 2.07 -1.59 -13.50
CA ASN A 757 1.61 -1.24 -14.83
C ASN A 757 1.97 -2.38 -15.80
N PRO A 758 1.15 -2.65 -16.83
CA PRO A 758 1.46 -3.68 -17.83
C PRO A 758 2.82 -3.43 -18.50
N TYR A 759 3.63 -4.49 -18.63
CA TYR A 759 4.91 -4.42 -19.36
C TYR A 759 4.66 -4.68 -20.85
N ILE A 760 4.66 -3.62 -21.66
CA ILE A 760 4.50 -3.69 -23.11
C ILE A 760 5.87 -3.42 -23.75
N VAL A 761 6.29 -4.32 -24.65
CA VAL A 761 7.47 -4.10 -25.50
C VAL A 761 6.95 -3.51 -26.81
N SER A 762 6.95 -2.18 -26.95
CA SER A 762 6.74 -1.59 -28.28
C SER A 762 8.10 -1.43 -28.99
N ASN A 763 8.17 -1.90 -30.24
CA ASN A 763 9.30 -1.69 -31.15
C ASN A 763 9.01 -0.59 -32.17
N ASP A 764 7.92 0.16 -32.01
CA ASP A 764 7.46 1.16 -32.98
C ASP A 764 7.72 2.58 -32.48
N ASP A 765 8.84 3.15 -32.91
CA ASP A 765 9.20 4.57 -32.68
C ASP A 765 8.21 5.57 -33.33
N ASN A 766 7.24 5.08 -34.12
CA ASN A 766 6.29 5.89 -34.89
C ASN A 766 4.95 6.18 -34.17
N ILE A 767 4.71 5.66 -32.96
CA ILE A 767 3.47 5.94 -32.22
C ILE A 767 3.62 7.23 -31.39
N VAL A 768 2.86 8.28 -31.73
CA VAL A 768 2.91 9.61 -31.07
C VAL A 768 2.39 9.57 -29.62
N HIS A 769 1.55 8.60 -29.28
CA HIS A 769 1.17 8.29 -27.91
C HIS A 769 2.02 7.14 -27.37
N ARG A 770 2.96 7.41 -26.45
CA ARG A 770 3.66 6.34 -25.72
C ARG A 770 2.62 5.44 -25.06
N ARG A 771 2.51 4.20 -25.55
CA ARG A 771 1.71 3.13 -24.93
C ARG A 771 2.48 2.40 -23.83
N ASP A 772 3.78 2.63 -23.75
CA ASP A 772 4.68 1.94 -22.82
C ASP A 772 4.90 2.75 -21.55
N PHE A 773 4.61 2.14 -20.41
CA PHE A 773 5.12 2.60 -19.13
C PHE A 773 6.62 2.29 -19.05
N LEU A 774 7.43 3.21 -18.51
CA LEU A 774 8.84 2.91 -18.22
C LEU A 774 8.89 2.02 -16.98
N VAL A 775 8.77 0.71 -17.21
CA VAL A 775 8.71 -0.30 -16.15
C VAL A 775 9.67 -1.45 -16.40
N HIS A 776 10.13 -2.05 -15.32
CA HIS A 776 10.94 -3.25 -15.31
C HIS A 776 10.07 -4.51 -15.45
N GLN A 777 10.62 -5.57 -16.02
CA GLN A 777 10.00 -6.89 -15.96
C GLN A 777 10.08 -7.42 -14.52
N LEU A 778 8.99 -7.98 -14.01
CA LEU A 778 9.00 -8.60 -12.69
C LEU A 778 9.92 -9.83 -12.62
N PRO A 779 10.54 -10.09 -11.45
CA PRO A 779 11.15 -11.37 -11.15
C PRO A 779 10.16 -12.52 -11.39
N GLN A 780 10.62 -13.63 -11.96
CA GLN A 780 9.76 -14.77 -12.32
C GLN A 780 8.93 -15.32 -11.15
N ALA A 781 9.48 -15.29 -9.93
CA ALA A 781 8.74 -15.70 -8.72
C ALA A 781 7.55 -14.77 -8.41
N LEU A 782 7.68 -13.47 -8.67
CA LEU A 782 6.60 -12.50 -8.47
C LEU A 782 5.53 -12.58 -9.56
N GLU A 783 5.89 -13.01 -10.78
CA GLU A 783 4.90 -13.20 -11.85
C GLU A 783 3.80 -14.21 -11.45
N SER A 784 4.15 -15.29 -10.75
CA SER A 784 3.13 -16.23 -10.26
C SER A 784 2.15 -15.64 -9.23
N LEU A 785 2.41 -14.44 -8.71
CA LEU A 785 1.49 -13.72 -7.84
C LEU A 785 0.59 -12.72 -8.58
N LYS A 786 0.86 -12.48 -9.87
CA LYS A 786 0.18 -11.47 -10.68
C LYS A 786 -1.26 -11.84 -10.97
N VAL A 787 -2.13 -10.84 -10.96
CA VAL A 787 -3.54 -10.92 -11.33
C VAL A 787 -3.88 -9.69 -12.15
N SER A 788 -4.38 -9.89 -13.36
CA SER A 788 -4.67 -8.79 -14.29
C SER A 788 -6.07 -8.22 -14.04
N TYR A 789 -6.17 -6.89 -13.98
CA TYR A 789 -7.40 -6.13 -13.74
C TYR A 789 -7.66 -5.24 -14.93
N GLY A 790 -8.82 -5.43 -15.56
CA GLY A 790 -9.29 -4.58 -16.65
C GLY A 790 -10.10 -3.37 -16.17
N PRO A 791 -10.37 -2.42 -17.08
CA PRO A 791 -11.40 -1.42 -16.87
C PRO A 791 -12.77 -2.08 -16.65
N LEU A 792 -13.72 -1.33 -16.07
CA LEU A 792 -15.10 -1.81 -16.01
C LEU A 792 -15.67 -1.88 -17.42
N GLU A 793 -16.25 -3.01 -17.78
CA GLU A 793 -17.01 -3.12 -19.02
C GLU A 793 -18.21 -2.19 -19.03
N GLN A 794 -18.73 -1.87 -20.22
CA GLN A 794 -19.81 -0.90 -20.39
C GLN A 794 -21.04 -1.17 -19.52
N THR A 795 -21.46 -2.43 -19.33
CA THR A 795 -22.62 -2.79 -18.49
C THR A 795 -22.35 -2.50 -17.01
N SER A 796 -21.23 -3.01 -16.48
CA SER A 796 -20.80 -2.75 -15.10
C SER A 796 -20.48 -1.27 -14.85
N LEU A 797 -19.94 -0.58 -15.85
CA LEU A 797 -19.64 0.85 -15.83
C LEU A 797 -20.92 1.67 -15.78
N LYS A 798 -21.94 1.31 -16.57
CA LYS A 798 -23.26 1.93 -16.50
C LYS A 798 -23.86 1.80 -15.10
N THR A 799 -23.90 0.59 -14.53
CA THR A 799 -24.37 0.39 -13.15
C THR A 799 -23.56 1.18 -12.14
N TYR A 800 -22.23 1.27 -12.31
CA TYR A 800 -21.37 2.08 -11.46
C TYR A 800 -21.75 3.57 -11.54
N ILE A 801 -21.94 4.12 -12.74
CA ILE A 801 -22.32 5.52 -12.96
C ILE A 801 -23.71 5.79 -12.37
N GLU A 802 -24.69 4.94 -12.64
CA GLU A 802 -26.06 5.06 -12.11
C GLU A 802 -26.07 5.07 -10.57
N LYS A 803 -25.43 4.08 -9.94
CA LYS A 803 -25.29 4.05 -8.47
C LYS A 803 -24.58 5.29 -7.93
N LYS A 804 -23.62 5.84 -8.68
CA LYS A 804 -22.89 7.05 -8.29
C LYS A 804 -23.73 8.31 -8.39
N ILE A 805 -24.57 8.41 -9.41
CA ILE A 805 -25.51 9.51 -9.58
C ILE A 805 -26.52 9.53 -8.42
N LEU A 806 -26.99 8.36 -7.98
CA LEU A 806 -27.85 8.25 -6.80
C LEU A 806 -27.18 8.74 -5.50
N MET A 807 -25.85 8.80 -5.45
CA MET A 807 -25.09 9.33 -4.31
C MET A 807 -24.83 10.85 -4.40
N LEU A 808 -25.22 11.51 -5.50
CA LEU A 808 -25.12 12.97 -5.63
C LEU A 808 -26.25 13.63 -4.84
N HIS A 809 -26.02 13.88 -3.55
CA HIS A 809 -26.83 14.79 -2.76
C HIS A 809 -26.07 16.11 -2.61
N GLY A 810 -26.64 17.21 -3.10
CA GLY A 810 -26.05 18.53 -2.96
C GLY A 810 -26.10 18.96 -1.49
N ASN A 811 -24.95 18.96 -0.81
CA ASN A 811 -24.85 19.52 0.53
C ASN A 811 -24.86 21.05 0.42
N SER A 812 -25.99 21.70 0.72
CA SER A 812 -26.07 23.15 0.90
C SER A 812 -25.62 23.55 2.30
N THR A 813 -24.86 24.65 2.39
CA THR A 813 -24.21 25.14 3.62
C THR A 813 -25.07 26.11 4.44
N HIS A 814 -26.34 26.35 4.08
CA HIS A 814 -27.22 27.24 4.85
C HIS A 814 -28.54 26.58 5.29
N LYS A 815 -28.98 26.99 6.48
CA LYS A 815 -30.09 26.50 7.31
C LYS A 815 -31.40 26.19 6.54
N GLN A 816 -31.53 24.96 6.04
CA GLN A 816 -32.72 24.09 6.08
C GLN A 816 -32.42 22.91 5.15
N GLN A 817 -32.38 21.70 5.71
CA GLN A 817 -32.16 20.46 4.97
C GLN A 817 -33.35 20.21 4.03
N ILE A 818 -33.25 20.64 2.78
CA ILE A 818 -34.05 20.07 1.70
C ILE A 818 -33.04 19.42 0.75
N GLU A 819 -32.83 18.12 0.96
CA GLU A 819 -32.14 17.27 -0.02
C GLU A 819 -33.00 17.23 -1.29
N MET A 820 -32.59 17.90 -2.36
CA MET A 820 -33.22 17.74 -3.67
C MET A 820 -32.36 16.83 -4.54
N PRO A 821 -32.79 15.57 -4.79
CA PRO A 821 -32.12 14.71 -5.75
C PRO A 821 -32.24 15.30 -7.18
N LEU A 822 -31.22 15.08 -8.01
CA LEU A 822 -31.30 15.36 -9.46
C LEU A 822 -32.55 14.69 -10.04
N GLU A 823 -33.33 15.42 -10.84
CA GLU A 823 -34.49 14.82 -11.53
C GLU A 823 -34.05 13.65 -12.41
N LYS A 824 -34.89 12.61 -12.51
CA LYS A 824 -34.56 11.37 -13.24
C LYS A 824 -34.08 11.62 -14.68
N TYR A 825 -34.66 12.59 -15.37
CA TYR A 825 -34.23 13.00 -16.70
C TYR A 825 -32.77 13.48 -16.73
N ALA A 826 -32.36 14.31 -15.76
CA ALA A 826 -30.97 14.78 -15.65
C ALA A 826 -30.00 13.66 -15.24
N GLN A 827 -30.47 12.69 -14.44
CA GLN A 827 -29.69 11.50 -14.09
C GLN A 827 -29.40 10.63 -15.33
N ASP A 828 -30.44 10.30 -16.10
CA ASP A 828 -30.32 9.50 -17.31
C ASP A 828 -29.40 10.21 -18.33
N MET A 829 -29.60 11.53 -18.51
CA MET A 829 -28.78 12.36 -19.39
C MET A 829 -27.29 12.37 -18.98
N LEU A 830 -26.98 12.53 -17.70
CA LEU A 830 -25.62 12.49 -17.17
C LEU A 830 -24.96 11.13 -17.43
N ALA A 831 -25.68 10.04 -17.14
CA ALA A 831 -25.17 8.69 -17.32
C ALA A 831 -24.80 8.42 -18.79
N GLU A 832 -25.72 8.69 -19.72
CA GLU A 832 -25.50 8.48 -21.15
C GLU A 832 -24.38 9.38 -21.69
N SER A 833 -24.31 10.64 -21.26
CA SER A 833 -23.29 11.58 -21.72
C SER A 833 -21.87 11.17 -21.29
N ILE A 834 -21.69 10.69 -20.06
CA ILE A 834 -20.41 10.15 -19.59
C ILE A 834 -20.03 8.90 -20.38
N LEU A 835 -20.97 7.95 -20.56
CA LEU A 835 -20.73 6.71 -21.31
C LEU A 835 -20.33 7.00 -22.76
N ASN A 836 -21.01 7.93 -23.42
CA ASN A 836 -20.71 8.35 -24.78
C ASN A 836 -19.33 9.01 -24.90
N ALA A 837 -18.99 9.91 -23.97
CA ALA A 837 -17.67 10.56 -23.96
C ALA A 837 -16.53 9.56 -23.72
N GLN A 838 -16.72 8.62 -22.78
CA GLN A 838 -15.77 7.54 -22.48
C GLN A 838 -15.56 6.64 -23.71
N ALA A 839 -16.65 6.15 -24.31
CA ALA A 839 -16.59 5.28 -25.48
C ALA A 839 -15.92 5.98 -26.67
N PHE A 840 -16.19 7.27 -26.89
CA PHE A 840 -15.52 8.06 -27.92
C PHE A 840 -14.02 8.14 -27.70
N CYS A 841 -13.58 8.52 -26.49
CA CYS A 841 -12.16 8.62 -26.18
C CYS A 841 -11.46 7.25 -26.25
N GLU A 842 -12.08 6.18 -25.75
CA GLU A 842 -11.54 4.82 -25.86
C GLU A 842 -11.34 4.41 -27.32
N GLN A 843 -12.33 4.68 -28.18
CA GLN A 843 -12.29 4.33 -29.60
C GLN A 843 -11.15 5.04 -30.36
N TYR A 844 -10.96 6.34 -30.11
CA TYR A 844 -10.07 7.16 -30.93
C TYR A 844 -8.70 7.47 -30.29
N LEU A 845 -8.63 7.55 -28.96
CA LEU A 845 -7.40 7.84 -28.21
C LEU A 845 -6.80 6.58 -27.56
N GLY A 846 -7.52 5.45 -27.62
CA GLY A 846 -7.14 4.17 -27.06
C GLY A 846 -7.67 3.95 -25.63
N ARG A 847 -7.68 2.68 -25.20
CA ARG A 847 -8.23 2.23 -23.91
C ARG A 847 -7.62 2.93 -22.68
N ASN A 848 -6.37 3.33 -22.76
CA ASN A 848 -5.65 3.93 -21.63
C ASN A 848 -5.90 5.44 -21.50
N SER A 849 -6.65 6.03 -22.43
CA SER A 849 -6.94 7.48 -22.45
C SER A 849 -8.01 7.91 -21.45
N VAL A 850 -8.79 6.94 -20.94
CA VAL A 850 -9.92 7.16 -20.04
C VAL A 850 -9.92 6.16 -18.89
N SER A 851 -10.39 6.60 -17.73
CA SER A 851 -10.44 5.79 -16.52
C SER A 851 -11.58 6.22 -15.60
N GLN A 852 -11.77 5.48 -14.49
CA GLN A 852 -12.70 5.91 -13.44
C GLN A 852 -12.27 7.23 -12.77
N ARG A 853 -11.01 7.66 -12.93
CA ARG A 853 -10.54 8.97 -12.40
C ARG A 853 -11.19 10.13 -13.15
N GLU A 854 -11.31 10.06 -14.49
CA GLU A 854 -12.07 11.07 -15.26
C GLU A 854 -13.52 11.15 -14.79
N ILE A 855 -14.16 9.99 -14.58
CA ILE A 855 -15.54 9.92 -14.10
C ILE A 855 -15.66 10.57 -12.71
N GLN A 856 -14.76 10.23 -11.77
CA GLN A 856 -14.68 10.88 -10.46
C GLN A 856 -14.52 12.41 -10.56
N ARG A 857 -13.66 12.89 -11.47
CA ARG A 857 -13.47 14.33 -11.71
C ARG A 857 -14.72 14.99 -12.29
N CYS A 858 -15.43 14.34 -13.21
CA CYS A 858 -16.73 14.86 -13.70
C CYS A 858 -17.71 15.08 -12.55
N PHE A 859 -17.87 14.09 -11.67
CA PHE A 859 -18.75 14.23 -10.50
C PHE A 859 -18.30 15.34 -9.54
N GLY A 860 -17.00 15.46 -9.28
CA GLY A 860 -16.46 16.56 -8.46
C GLY A 860 -16.69 17.95 -9.07
N LEU A 861 -16.57 18.07 -10.39
CA LEU A 861 -16.86 19.31 -11.12
C LEU A 861 -18.35 19.64 -11.13
N ILE A 862 -19.23 18.64 -11.26
CA ILE A 862 -20.68 18.85 -11.18
C ILE A 862 -21.06 19.40 -9.80
N ASP A 863 -20.57 18.78 -8.72
CA ASP A 863 -20.80 19.26 -7.34
C ASP A 863 -20.25 20.68 -7.14
N PHE A 864 -19.07 20.98 -7.69
CA PHE A 864 -18.50 22.32 -7.68
C PHE A 864 -19.38 23.35 -8.41
N PHE A 865 -19.75 23.10 -9.67
CA PHE A 865 -20.57 24.04 -10.45
C PHE A 865 -21.97 24.23 -9.85
N TRP A 866 -22.50 23.19 -9.21
CA TRP A 866 -23.75 23.26 -8.47
C TRP A 866 -23.66 24.26 -7.31
N LYS A 867 -22.58 24.20 -6.51
CA LYS A 867 -22.38 25.07 -5.34
C LYS A 867 -22.11 26.54 -5.73
N VAL A 868 -21.18 26.78 -6.66
CA VAL A 868 -20.76 28.16 -7.00
C VAL A 868 -21.91 29.02 -7.49
N ARG A 869 -22.81 28.48 -8.31
CA ARG A 869 -23.96 29.26 -8.81
C ARG A 869 -25.07 29.42 -7.79
N PHE A 870 -25.27 28.42 -6.92
CA PHE A 870 -26.23 28.51 -5.83
C PHE A 870 -25.89 29.66 -4.87
N ASP A 871 -24.61 29.83 -4.55
CA ASP A 871 -24.14 30.95 -3.71
C ASP A 871 -24.25 32.31 -4.43
N ASP A 872 -23.92 32.37 -5.73
CA ASP A 872 -24.01 33.60 -6.55
C ASP A 872 -25.43 34.17 -6.67
N GLU A 873 -26.44 33.30 -6.81
CA GLU A 873 -27.84 33.70 -7.07
C GLU A 873 -28.62 34.00 -5.78
N ILE A 874 -28.24 33.38 -4.66
CA ILE A 874 -28.72 33.75 -3.32
C ILE A 874 -28.20 35.13 -2.91
N ASP A 875 -26.92 35.43 -3.15
CA ASP A 875 -26.33 36.75 -2.91
C ASP A 875 -26.98 37.86 -3.76
N ALA A 876 -27.57 37.49 -4.91
CA ALA A 876 -28.30 38.40 -5.80
C ALA A 876 -29.75 38.67 -5.36
N GLY A 877 -30.23 38.02 -4.29
CA GLY A 877 -31.55 38.25 -3.70
C GLY A 877 -32.71 37.48 -4.35
N ASP A 878 -32.41 36.46 -5.17
CA ASP A 878 -33.41 35.69 -5.92
C ASP A 878 -33.55 34.27 -5.33
N GLU A 879 -34.23 34.15 -4.17
CA GLU A 879 -34.42 32.88 -3.43
C GLU A 879 -35.18 31.78 -4.21
N LYS A 880 -35.63 32.04 -5.46
CA LYS A 880 -36.43 31.13 -6.28
C LYS A 880 -35.67 30.42 -7.40
N TYR A 881 -34.39 30.70 -7.62
CA TYR A 881 -33.64 30.10 -8.74
C TYR A 881 -33.13 28.70 -8.39
N GLN A 882 -33.48 27.70 -9.22
CA GLN A 882 -32.93 26.36 -9.10
C GLN A 882 -31.73 26.21 -10.04
N PRO A 883 -30.61 25.64 -9.57
CA PRO A 883 -29.42 25.45 -10.40
C PRO A 883 -29.76 24.57 -11.62
N ASN A 884 -29.39 25.02 -12.83
CA ASN A 884 -29.64 24.27 -14.06
C ASN A 884 -28.71 23.04 -14.13
N PRO A 885 -29.23 21.80 -13.98
CA PRO A 885 -28.39 20.59 -13.95
C PRO A 885 -27.68 20.37 -15.29
N ILE A 886 -28.33 20.71 -16.41
CA ILE A 886 -27.82 20.49 -17.76
C ILE A 886 -26.54 21.28 -17.99
N ARG A 887 -26.51 22.53 -17.53
CA ARG A 887 -25.34 23.41 -17.57
C ARG A 887 -24.17 22.83 -16.78
N CYS A 888 -24.41 22.39 -15.54
CA CYS A 888 -23.35 21.85 -14.68
C CYS A 888 -22.71 20.60 -15.30
N ILE A 889 -23.55 19.73 -15.88
CA ILE A 889 -23.12 18.54 -16.60
C ILE A 889 -22.30 18.91 -17.84
N ALA A 890 -22.78 19.87 -18.65
CA ALA A 890 -22.09 20.31 -19.85
C ALA A 890 -20.69 20.87 -19.57
N LEU A 891 -20.54 21.75 -18.56
CA LEU A 891 -19.25 22.33 -18.19
C LEU A 891 -18.26 21.28 -17.65
N ALA A 892 -18.75 20.32 -16.87
CA ALA A 892 -17.90 19.24 -16.36
C ALA A 892 -17.39 18.33 -17.49
N LEU A 893 -18.26 17.96 -18.44
CA LEU A 893 -17.86 17.20 -19.63
C LEU A 893 -16.93 18.01 -20.54
N ALA A 894 -17.14 19.33 -20.61
CA ALA A 894 -16.31 20.22 -21.41
C ALA A 894 -14.85 20.18 -20.94
N LEU A 895 -14.63 20.35 -19.63
CA LEU A 895 -13.29 20.40 -19.05
C LEU A 895 -12.58 19.03 -19.06
N ILE A 896 -13.33 17.93 -18.90
CA ILE A 896 -12.75 16.58 -18.78
C ILE A 896 -12.54 15.88 -20.12
N TYR A 897 -13.39 16.12 -21.12
CA TYR A 897 -13.31 15.43 -22.41
C TYR A 897 -13.17 16.39 -23.59
N TYR A 898 -14.00 17.43 -23.67
CA TYR A 898 -14.09 18.27 -24.86
C TYR A 898 -12.84 19.14 -25.11
N PHE A 899 -12.40 19.92 -24.12
CA PHE A 899 -11.24 20.82 -24.26
C PHE A 899 -9.89 20.07 -24.38
N ARG A 900 -9.87 18.75 -24.14
CA ARG A 900 -8.67 17.92 -24.38
C ARG A 900 -8.46 17.62 -25.85
N LEU A 901 -9.51 17.72 -26.67
CA LEU A 901 -9.46 17.41 -28.08
C LEU A 901 -9.11 18.64 -28.91
N PRO A 902 -8.33 18.48 -30.00
CA PRO A 902 -8.03 19.57 -30.93
C PRO A 902 -9.30 20.09 -31.62
N THR A 903 -9.27 21.34 -32.08
CA THR A 903 -10.29 21.83 -33.00
C THR A 903 -10.11 21.23 -34.40
N ALA A 904 -11.13 21.33 -35.26
CA ALA A 904 -10.99 21.00 -36.67
C ALA A 904 -9.85 21.79 -37.35
N GLU A 905 -9.72 23.08 -37.04
CA GLU A 905 -8.65 23.95 -37.55
C GLU A 905 -7.26 23.51 -37.06
N ASP A 906 -7.14 23.12 -35.78
CA ASP A 906 -5.89 22.60 -35.21
C ASP A 906 -5.46 21.31 -35.91
N ASN A 907 -6.41 20.46 -36.26
CA ASN A 907 -6.14 19.20 -36.96
C ASN A 907 -5.68 19.43 -38.39
N GLU A 908 -6.25 20.39 -39.12
CA GLU A 908 -5.78 20.75 -40.47
C GLU A 908 -4.32 21.22 -40.49
N GLN A 909 -3.85 21.81 -39.38
CA GLN A 909 -2.48 22.30 -39.23
C GLN A 909 -1.49 21.23 -38.72
N ARG A 910 -1.98 20.09 -38.22
CA ARG A 910 -1.15 18.99 -37.71
C ARG A 910 -0.79 18.04 -38.86
N LYS A 911 0.46 17.55 -38.86
CA LYS A 911 0.91 16.52 -39.82
C LYS A 911 0.38 15.13 -39.51
N ASP A 912 -0.23 14.95 -38.34
CA ASP A 912 -0.62 13.66 -37.78
C ASP A 912 -2.14 13.62 -37.59
N ASN A 913 -2.81 12.80 -38.40
CA ASN A 913 -4.27 12.83 -38.61
C ASN A 913 -5.05 11.82 -37.74
N GLU A 914 -4.43 11.25 -36.69
CA GLU A 914 -5.06 10.16 -35.91
C GLU A 914 -6.03 10.65 -34.82
N THR A 915 -5.86 11.86 -34.28
CA THR A 915 -6.72 12.38 -33.20
C THR A 915 -7.97 13.07 -33.77
N PRO A 916 -9.21 12.71 -33.36
CA PRO A 916 -10.42 13.32 -33.88
C PRO A 916 -10.61 14.75 -33.36
N PRO A 917 -11.25 15.63 -34.15
CA PRO A 917 -11.55 16.99 -33.72
C PRO A 917 -12.68 16.99 -32.68
N ARG A 918 -12.65 17.95 -31.76
CA ARG A 918 -13.61 18.09 -30.65
C ARG A 918 -15.06 18.24 -31.11
N GLU A 919 -15.26 18.78 -32.30
CA GLU A 919 -16.57 18.94 -32.95
C GLU A 919 -17.28 17.59 -33.12
N LYS A 920 -16.55 16.50 -33.41
CA LYS A 920 -17.14 15.14 -33.47
C LYS A 920 -17.68 14.66 -32.11
N LEU A 921 -16.97 14.98 -31.03
CA LEU A 921 -17.46 14.66 -29.68
C LEU A 921 -18.68 15.52 -29.34
N ALA A 922 -18.67 16.80 -29.71
CA ALA A 922 -19.81 17.70 -29.52
C ALA A 922 -21.07 17.20 -30.23
N GLU A 923 -20.97 16.68 -31.46
CA GLU A 923 -22.12 16.08 -32.16
C GLU A 923 -22.74 14.91 -31.39
N ILE A 924 -21.90 14.07 -30.76
CA ILE A 924 -22.37 12.92 -29.96
C ILE A 924 -23.04 13.41 -28.68
N LEU A 925 -22.39 14.33 -27.96
CA LEU A 925 -22.92 14.88 -26.72
C LEU A 925 -24.17 15.73 -26.94
N SER A 926 -24.35 16.32 -28.13
CA SER A 926 -25.55 17.09 -28.47
C SER A 926 -26.80 16.21 -28.61
N ARG A 927 -26.66 14.88 -28.74
CA ARG A 927 -27.77 13.92 -28.77
C ARG A 927 -28.41 13.72 -27.38
N THR A 928 -27.62 13.90 -26.34
CA THR A 928 -28.06 13.77 -24.94
C THR A 928 -28.26 15.14 -24.29
N ILE A 929 -27.36 16.10 -24.54
CA ILE A 929 -27.38 17.46 -23.99
C ILE A 929 -27.75 18.45 -25.10
N PRO A 930 -28.97 19.01 -25.11
CA PRO A 930 -29.38 19.96 -26.14
C PRO A 930 -28.46 21.19 -26.20
N ASN A 931 -28.05 21.58 -27.41
CA ASN A 931 -27.20 22.75 -27.67
C ASN A 931 -25.90 22.76 -26.85
N PHE A 932 -25.26 21.60 -26.66
CA PHE A 932 -24.05 21.43 -25.83
C PHE A 932 -22.98 22.52 -26.06
N VAL A 933 -22.67 22.83 -27.32
CA VAL A 933 -21.65 23.84 -27.68
C VAL A 933 -22.10 25.24 -27.29
N ASP A 934 -23.35 25.61 -27.59
CA ASP A 934 -23.88 26.94 -27.27
C ASP A 934 -23.93 27.17 -25.76
N VAL A 935 -24.29 26.13 -24.98
CA VAL A 935 -24.26 26.18 -23.51
C VAL A 935 -22.85 26.48 -23.02
N ILE A 936 -21.83 25.77 -23.52
CA ILE A 936 -20.43 26.02 -23.14
C ILE A 936 -20.02 27.43 -23.52
N GLN A 937 -20.33 27.87 -24.73
CA GLN A 937 -19.92 29.18 -25.23
C GLN A 937 -20.52 30.32 -24.41
N ASN A 938 -21.83 30.27 -24.18
CA ASN A 938 -22.54 31.26 -23.37
C ASN A 938 -21.96 31.32 -21.95
N GLU A 939 -21.62 30.17 -21.36
CA GLU A 939 -21.03 30.12 -20.03
C GLU A 939 -19.60 30.65 -19.99
N LEU A 940 -18.77 30.35 -21.00
CA LEU A 940 -17.43 30.92 -21.11
C LEU A 940 -17.49 32.44 -21.29
N ASP A 941 -18.44 32.96 -22.07
CA ASP A 941 -18.64 34.40 -22.29
C ASP A 941 -19.14 35.11 -21.02
N MET A 942 -20.05 34.47 -20.26
CA MET A 942 -20.50 34.98 -18.97
C MET A 942 -19.43 34.86 -17.87
N PHE A 943 -18.55 33.86 -17.93
CA PHE A 943 -17.50 33.66 -16.94
C PHE A 943 -16.32 34.60 -17.20
N VAL A 944 -15.80 34.61 -18.44
CA VAL A 944 -14.62 35.38 -18.85
C VAL A 944 -15.03 36.61 -19.66
N ASN A 945 -15.32 37.70 -18.95
CA ASN A 945 -15.59 39.01 -19.52
C ASN A 945 -14.94 40.13 -18.69
N THR A 946 -15.10 41.37 -19.17
CA THR A 946 -14.56 42.57 -18.54
C THR A 946 -15.24 42.95 -17.22
N ASP A 947 -16.41 42.40 -16.91
CA ASP A 947 -17.10 42.62 -15.64
C ASP A 947 -16.48 41.74 -14.54
N ASN A 948 -16.14 40.51 -14.88
CA ASN A 948 -15.54 39.54 -13.96
C ASN A 948 -14.02 39.64 -13.86
N PHE A 949 -13.31 40.04 -14.92
CA PHE A 949 -11.85 40.12 -14.96
C PHE A 949 -11.36 41.50 -15.44
N VAL A 950 -10.25 41.96 -14.87
CA VAL A 950 -9.45 43.07 -15.40
C VAL A 950 -8.57 42.54 -16.50
N ILE A 951 -8.84 42.95 -17.74
CA ILE A 951 -8.14 42.47 -18.93
C ILE A 951 -7.29 43.60 -19.49
N PRO A 952 -5.97 43.39 -19.73
CA PRO A 952 -5.09 44.45 -20.21
C PRO A 952 -5.53 45.04 -21.55
N HIS A 953 -5.27 46.34 -21.73
CA HIS A 953 -5.60 47.03 -22.96
C HIS A 953 -4.84 46.41 -24.16
N GLY A 954 -5.54 46.16 -25.26
CA GLY A 954 -4.98 45.52 -26.47
C GLY A 954 -5.02 44.00 -26.47
N VAL A 955 -5.53 43.35 -25.41
CA VAL A 955 -5.76 41.90 -25.40
C VAL A 955 -7.17 41.59 -25.92
N ALA A 956 -7.25 40.80 -27.01
CA ALA A 956 -8.52 40.29 -27.50
C ALA A 956 -8.96 39.07 -26.67
N ILE A 957 -10.20 39.09 -26.17
CA ILE A 957 -10.83 37.94 -25.49
C ILE A 957 -11.33 36.95 -26.55
N ASN A 958 -10.40 36.28 -27.21
CA ASN A 958 -10.73 35.23 -28.17
C ASN A 958 -11.04 33.91 -27.44
N GLN A 959 -11.49 32.92 -28.20
CA GLN A 959 -11.89 31.61 -27.66
C GLN A 959 -10.79 30.95 -26.82
N ALA A 960 -9.55 30.95 -27.31
CA ALA A 960 -8.41 30.37 -26.61
C ALA A 960 -8.17 31.05 -25.25
N VAL A 961 -8.26 32.38 -25.18
CA VAL A 961 -8.11 33.13 -23.92
C VAL A 961 -9.22 32.75 -22.93
N ARG A 962 -10.47 32.63 -23.38
CA ARG A 962 -11.60 32.21 -22.53
C ARG A 962 -11.40 30.80 -22.00
N GLU A 963 -11.11 29.84 -22.87
CA GLU A 963 -10.90 28.44 -22.51
C GLU A 963 -9.72 28.28 -21.53
N HIS A 964 -8.59 28.97 -21.76
CA HIS A 964 -7.46 28.96 -20.84
C HIS A 964 -7.79 29.59 -19.48
N ILE A 965 -8.37 30.79 -19.44
CA ILE A 965 -8.70 31.46 -18.17
C ILE A 965 -9.70 30.62 -17.37
N PHE A 966 -10.77 30.15 -18.03
CA PHE A 966 -11.76 29.27 -17.40
C PHE A 966 -11.11 28.01 -16.84
N SER A 967 -10.30 27.31 -17.65
CA SER A 967 -9.64 26.08 -17.22
C SER A 967 -8.69 26.33 -16.06
N ILE A 968 -7.85 27.38 -16.09
CA ILE A 968 -6.92 27.71 -15.01
C ILE A 968 -7.68 27.99 -13.72
N VAL A 969 -8.71 28.84 -13.76
CA VAL A 969 -9.47 29.21 -12.55
C VAL A 969 -10.18 28.00 -11.96
N VAL A 970 -10.92 27.23 -12.76
CA VAL A 970 -11.64 26.04 -12.27
C VAL A 970 -10.66 24.99 -11.76
N SER A 971 -9.55 24.74 -12.47
CA SER A 971 -8.51 23.79 -12.04
C SER A 971 -7.84 24.18 -10.73
N VAL A 972 -7.54 25.47 -10.51
CA VAL A 972 -6.97 25.95 -9.25
C VAL A 972 -7.95 25.76 -8.10
N VAL A 973 -9.21 26.18 -8.28
CA VAL A 973 -10.24 26.10 -7.23
C VAL A 973 -10.54 24.65 -6.86
N THR A 974 -10.62 23.77 -7.85
CA THR A 974 -10.89 22.34 -7.65
C THR A 974 -9.64 21.51 -7.35
N ARG A 975 -8.45 22.14 -7.29
CA ARG A 975 -7.15 21.47 -7.12
C ARG A 975 -6.91 20.37 -8.16
N THR A 976 -7.40 20.56 -9.38
CA THR A 976 -7.22 19.65 -10.51
C THR A 976 -5.94 20.02 -11.27
N PRO A 977 -4.94 19.12 -11.40
CA PRO A 977 -3.74 19.41 -12.19
C PRO A 977 -4.09 19.72 -13.65
N LEU A 978 -3.53 20.80 -14.18
CA LEU A 978 -3.78 21.29 -15.54
C LEU A 978 -2.46 21.41 -16.31
N CYS A 979 -2.44 20.84 -17.52
CA CYS A 979 -1.34 20.98 -18.47
C CYS A 979 -1.84 21.69 -19.72
N ILE A 980 -1.36 22.90 -19.99
CA ILE A 980 -1.68 23.65 -21.22
C ILE A 980 -0.50 23.55 -22.18
N ILE A 981 -0.68 22.85 -23.29
CA ILE A 981 0.38 22.56 -24.27
C ILE A 981 0.10 23.30 -25.58
N GLY A 982 1.14 23.68 -26.30
CA GLY A 982 1.05 24.12 -27.71
C GLY A 982 2.14 25.12 -28.07
N ALA A 983 2.09 25.64 -29.31
CA ALA A 983 3.12 26.51 -29.83
C ALA A 983 3.27 27.83 -29.04
N PRO A 984 4.46 28.46 -29.06
CA PRO A 984 4.65 29.83 -28.61
C PRO A 984 3.65 30.78 -29.28
N GLY A 985 3.13 31.78 -28.55
CA GLY A 985 2.18 32.76 -29.08
C GLY A 985 0.70 32.40 -28.99
N GLN A 986 0.34 31.20 -28.52
CA GLN A 986 -1.05 30.76 -28.35
C GLN A 986 -1.69 31.20 -27.02
N SER A 987 -1.42 32.44 -26.56
CA SER A 987 -2.02 33.07 -25.36
C SER A 987 -1.95 32.30 -24.02
N LYS A 988 -1.10 31.28 -23.88
CA LYS A 988 -1.01 30.43 -22.66
C LYS A 988 -0.51 31.21 -21.44
N THR A 989 0.70 31.76 -21.56
CA THR A 989 1.34 32.55 -20.49
C THR A 989 0.55 33.82 -20.20
N LEU A 990 -0.05 34.43 -21.23
CA LEU A 990 -0.91 35.60 -21.09
C LEU A 990 -2.14 35.30 -20.22
N SER A 991 -2.88 34.23 -20.54
CA SER A 991 -4.04 33.82 -19.73
C SER A 991 -3.67 33.53 -18.28
N PHE A 992 -2.54 32.85 -18.05
CA PHE A 992 -2.03 32.62 -16.68
C PHE A 992 -1.70 33.93 -15.94
N GLN A 993 -1.07 34.89 -16.61
CA GLN A 993 -0.78 36.21 -16.04
C GLN A 993 -2.07 36.99 -15.71
N ILE A 994 -3.08 36.95 -16.56
CA ILE A 994 -4.37 37.59 -16.31
C ILE A 994 -5.01 37.00 -15.04
N VAL A 995 -5.02 35.68 -14.90
CA VAL A 995 -5.57 35.02 -13.70
C VAL A 995 -4.78 35.43 -12.46
N LEU A 996 -3.45 35.40 -12.50
CA LEU A 996 -2.59 35.78 -11.37
C LEU A 996 -2.79 37.24 -10.93
N GLN A 997 -2.98 38.16 -11.87
CA GLN A 997 -3.22 39.57 -11.57
C GLN A 997 -4.61 39.83 -10.99
N ASN A 998 -5.58 38.97 -11.28
CA ASN A 998 -6.95 39.11 -10.81
C ASN A 998 -7.23 38.36 -9.52
N LEU A 999 -6.52 37.26 -9.22
CA LEU A 999 -6.75 36.42 -8.03
C LEU A 999 -5.71 36.69 -6.93
N GLN A 1000 -5.78 37.87 -6.33
CA GLN A 1000 -4.84 38.34 -5.29
C GLN A 1000 -5.45 38.34 -3.86
N GLY A 1001 -6.63 37.73 -3.70
CA GLY A 1001 -7.37 37.69 -2.44
C GLY A 1001 -8.35 38.86 -2.29
N SER A 1002 -9.24 38.76 -1.29
CA SER A 1002 -10.40 39.65 -1.13
C SER A 1002 -10.06 41.15 -1.01
N GLN A 1003 -8.86 41.47 -0.51
CA GLN A 1003 -8.40 42.85 -0.33
C GLN A 1003 -7.83 43.47 -1.61
N LEU A 1004 -7.15 42.68 -2.45
CA LEU A 1004 -6.37 43.18 -3.61
C LEU A 1004 -7.05 42.93 -4.96
N SER A 1005 -7.84 41.86 -5.09
CA SER A 1005 -8.62 41.58 -6.30
C SER A 1005 -9.60 42.73 -6.57
N LEU A 1006 -9.60 43.31 -7.77
CA LEU A 1006 -10.44 44.49 -8.07
C LEU A 1006 -11.91 44.15 -8.33
N LYS A 1007 -12.16 43.00 -8.96
CA LYS A 1007 -13.51 42.58 -9.37
C LYS A 1007 -14.21 41.76 -8.27
N PRO A 1008 -15.51 41.99 -8.00
CA PRO A 1008 -16.25 41.25 -6.98
C PRO A 1008 -16.20 39.73 -7.18
N PHE A 1009 -16.34 39.27 -8.42
CA PHE A 1009 -16.19 37.86 -8.79
C PHE A 1009 -14.86 37.27 -8.32
N CYS A 1010 -13.74 37.93 -8.64
CA CYS A 1010 -12.39 37.50 -8.26
C CYS A 1010 -12.10 37.58 -6.75
N LYS A 1011 -12.80 38.44 -5.99
CA LYS A 1011 -12.64 38.52 -4.53
C LYS A 1011 -13.16 37.29 -3.79
N ARG A 1012 -14.14 36.59 -4.38
CA ARG A 1012 -14.73 35.36 -3.82
C ARG A 1012 -13.90 34.11 -4.08
N LEU A 1013 -12.96 34.20 -5.03
CA LEU A 1013 -12.08 33.09 -5.42
C LEU A 1013 -10.79 33.09 -4.56
N PRO A 1014 -10.16 31.92 -4.39
CA PRO A 1014 -8.91 31.81 -3.64
C PRO A 1014 -7.80 32.64 -4.27
N ALA A 1015 -6.98 33.26 -3.41
CA ALA A 1015 -5.76 33.94 -3.85
C ALA A 1015 -4.75 32.92 -4.40
N ILE A 1016 -3.97 33.33 -5.40
CA ILE A 1016 -2.94 32.50 -6.02
C ILE A 1016 -1.56 33.07 -5.72
N ASP A 1017 -0.70 32.25 -5.10
CA ASP A 1017 0.73 32.54 -4.88
C ASP A 1017 1.57 31.52 -5.69
N PRO A 1018 2.15 31.90 -6.85
CA PRO A 1018 2.75 30.95 -7.77
C PRO A 1018 4.21 30.64 -7.42
N PHE A 1019 4.56 29.36 -7.50
CA PHE A 1019 5.93 28.86 -7.40
C PHE A 1019 6.40 28.36 -8.76
N PHE A 1020 7.44 28.99 -9.32
CA PHE A 1020 7.91 28.69 -10.67
C PHE A 1020 9.04 27.66 -10.68
N CYS A 1021 8.89 26.63 -11.52
CA CYS A 1021 9.93 25.67 -11.84
C CYS A 1021 10.19 25.65 -13.35
N LEU A 1022 11.39 26.01 -13.78
CA LEU A 1022 11.82 25.91 -15.18
C LEU A 1022 12.46 24.54 -15.44
N GLY A 1023 11.79 23.69 -16.21
CA GLY A 1023 12.31 22.38 -16.61
C GLY A 1023 13.41 22.50 -17.66
N SER A 1024 14.66 22.22 -17.29
CA SER A 1024 15.81 22.10 -18.19
C SER A 1024 16.31 20.65 -18.24
N LYS A 1025 17.21 20.32 -19.17
CA LYS A 1025 17.86 18.99 -19.22
C LYS A 1025 18.72 18.67 -17.99
N TYR A 1026 19.03 19.67 -17.17
CA TYR A 1026 19.85 19.54 -15.96
C TYR A 1026 19.02 19.63 -14.66
N SER A 1027 17.70 19.82 -14.77
CA SER A 1027 16.82 19.89 -13.61
C SER A 1027 16.73 18.52 -12.94
N ARG A 1028 17.00 18.46 -11.63
CA ARG A 1028 16.94 17.23 -10.85
C ARG A 1028 15.59 17.09 -10.15
N SER A 1029 15.25 15.87 -9.76
CA SER A 1029 14.06 15.57 -8.95
C SER A 1029 14.04 16.38 -7.65
N GLU A 1030 15.19 16.55 -7.01
CA GLU A 1030 15.32 17.29 -5.75
C GLU A 1030 14.97 18.78 -5.93
N ASP A 1031 15.31 19.37 -7.09
CA ASP A 1031 15.03 20.78 -7.36
C ASP A 1031 13.50 21.02 -7.48
N ILE A 1032 12.77 20.06 -8.07
CA ILE A 1032 11.30 20.10 -8.16
C ILE A 1032 10.68 19.86 -6.78
N ALA A 1033 11.14 18.84 -6.05
CA ALA A 1033 10.65 18.51 -4.71
C ALA A 1033 10.79 19.70 -3.75
N TYR A 1034 11.92 20.40 -3.79
CA TYR A 1034 12.16 21.60 -2.99
C TYR A 1034 11.15 22.72 -3.28
N ILE A 1035 10.74 22.91 -4.54
CA ILE A 1035 9.74 23.91 -4.91
C ILE A 1035 8.36 23.55 -4.34
N PHE A 1036 7.96 22.28 -4.43
CA PHE A 1036 6.73 21.80 -3.80
C PHE A 1036 6.78 21.95 -2.28
N GLU A 1037 7.90 21.63 -1.64
CA GLU A 1037 8.06 21.79 -0.19
C GLU A 1037 7.89 23.26 0.24
N ARG A 1038 8.46 24.20 -0.52
CA ARG A 1038 8.26 25.63 -0.29
C ARG A 1038 6.81 26.05 -0.45
N ALA A 1039 6.11 25.52 -1.46
CA ALA A 1039 4.70 25.80 -1.68
C ALA A 1039 3.84 25.25 -0.52
N ILE A 1040 4.10 24.03 -0.04
CA ILE A 1040 3.40 23.42 1.10
C ILE A 1040 3.64 24.23 2.38
N LYS A 1041 4.89 24.61 2.65
CA LYS A 1041 5.22 25.48 3.79
C LYS A 1041 4.48 26.82 3.71
N ARG A 1042 4.35 27.38 2.50
CA ARG A 1042 3.61 28.62 2.28
C ARG A 1042 2.10 28.47 2.47
N GLU A 1043 1.52 27.33 2.10
CA GLU A 1043 0.08 27.04 2.32
C GLU A 1043 -0.26 26.85 3.81
N GLN A 1044 0.70 26.35 4.61
CA GLN A 1044 0.53 26.16 6.06
C GLN A 1044 0.61 27.47 6.88
N HIS A 1045 1.11 28.56 6.29
CA HIS A 1045 1.29 29.88 6.91
C HIS A 1045 0.26 30.88 6.38
#